data_AF-M5PPY2-F1
#
_entry.id   AF-M5PPY2-F1
#
_cell.length_a   1.000
_cell.length_b   1.000
_cell.length_c   1.000
_cell.angle_alpha   90.00
_cell.angle_beta   90.00
_cell.angle_gamma   90.00
#
_symmetry.space_group_name_H-M   'P 1'
#
loop_
_entity.id
_entity.type
_entity.pdbx_description
1 polymer ?
#
loop_
_entity_poly.entity_id
_entity_poly.type
_entity_poly.pdbx_seq_one_letter_code
_entity_poly.pdbx_strand_id
1 'polypeptide(L)'
;MIGFITKKIFGSMNDRFLKSIDPYVQKINGLEGQTRELKDEDFPVRIREWRDQVAQGRDLDELLPEVFALVREAGRRTLNMRHFDMQLVGGVVLHRGRIAEMKTGEGKTLVATLPVVLNSLKGRGVHVITVNDYLARRDAEWMSAIYNFLGLTVGVILHGLSSEERRQAYGSDITYGTNNEFGFDYLRDNMAFSMAHVVQRDLHYAIVDEVDSILIDEARTPLIISGQAEKSTSMYGRINSIVPKLERDKDFSVDEKGKSVSLTEEGVTHAEEILGVENLYDPQNITFQHHILQALKAHSLFQNEVDYIVKEGEVVIVDEFTGRLMPGRRYSDGLHQALEAKEGVAVKAENQTLASITFQNYFRMYDKLAGMTGTADTEAVEFKQIYNLDVTVIPTHKPMVRKDFADIIYKTQREKFEAICKDIAELNRKGQPVLVGTVSIEKSELLSKMLKKSGVPHNVLNAKQHEREAEIVAEAGYKGKVTIATNMAGRGTDIKLGEGVTDLGGLHILGTERHESRRIDNQLRGRSGRQGDPGSSRFYLALDDDLMRLFGSDRIAGLMDRLGMQDGEAIENRMITKAIENAQKRVEAHNFEIRKTLLEYDDVMNQQRHVIYDQRRDLMTLDSLEEHALSFADDLLDETYAVLGGPKDKPDEEMLNSVRTRLVEVLDLSRFEEFKQELPSREQAGEWVQAILDNLKGQAGDHYNEVLRFFMLEALDRNWKDHLLQMDHLREGIGLRGYGQKDPKQEYKREGFELFQDMLFRVKENTMRALTHLRIKQEVREEEFQHKEEPKNVQYSGAEKTTAKQPVKREAPKVGRNDPCPCGSGKKFKKCCGAAG
;
A
#
# COMPACT_ATOMS: atom_id res chain seq x y z
N MET A 1 8.52 -36.49 22.09
CA MET A 1 9.75 -37.31 21.99
C MET A 1 9.98 -37.82 20.55
N ILE A 2 8.98 -38.42 19.89
CA ILE A 2 9.07 -38.90 18.49
C ILE A 2 9.45 -37.78 17.50
N GLY A 3 8.83 -36.59 17.58
CA GLY A 3 9.15 -35.44 16.72
C GLY A 3 10.56 -34.87 16.88
N PHE A 4 11.23 -35.09 18.02
CA PHE A 4 12.60 -34.65 18.26
C PHE A 4 13.61 -35.63 17.64
N ILE A 5 13.32 -36.93 17.70
CA ILE A 5 14.15 -37.99 17.11
C ILE A 5 14.05 -37.97 15.58
N THR A 6 12.84 -37.79 15.01
CA THR A 6 12.66 -37.66 13.55
C THR A 6 13.33 -36.41 12.99
N LYS A 7 13.26 -35.27 13.68
CA LYS A 7 13.96 -34.02 13.29
C LYS A 7 15.49 -34.17 13.36
N LYS A 8 16.02 -34.99 14.28
CA LYS A 8 17.46 -35.26 14.42
C LYS A 8 18.00 -36.26 13.41
N ILE A 9 17.17 -37.20 12.92
CA ILE A 9 17.56 -38.24 11.94
C ILE A 9 17.33 -37.78 10.49
N PHE A 10 16.22 -37.10 10.19
CA PHE A 10 15.84 -36.70 8.82
C PHE A 10 16.03 -35.20 8.52
N GLY A 11 16.38 -34.39 9.53
CA GLY A 11 16.45 -32.93 9.42
C GLY A 11 15.07 -32.26 9.42
N SER A 12 15.06 -30.93 9.51
CA SER A 12 13.85 -30.12 9.33
C SER A 12 13.42 -30.05 7.85
N MET A 13 12.21 -29.52 7.56
CA MET A 13 11.82 -29.23 6.17
C MET A 13 12.80 -28.26 5.50
N ASN A 14 13.30 -27.27 6.25
CA ASN A 14 14.31 -26.33 5.80
C ASN A 14 15.61 -27.05 5.41
N ASP A 15 16.12 -27.95 6.26
CA ASP A 15 17.38 -28.67 5.99
C ASP A 15 17.29 -29.55 4.73
N ARG A 16 16.14 -30.21 4.53
CA ARG A 16 15.90 -31.02 3.33
C ARG A 16 15.86 -30.16 2.06
N PHE A 17 15.25 -28.99 2.14
CA PHE A 17 15.22 -28.05 1.02
C PHE A 17 16.61 -27.49 0.70
N LEU A 18 17.39 -27.08 1.71
CA LEU A 18 18.77 -26.62 1.52
C LEU A 18 19.64 -27.70 0.86
N LYS A 19 19.53 -28.96 1.30
CA LYS A 19 20.23 -30.09 0.66
C LYS A 19 19.86 -30.28 -0.81
N SER A 20 18.64 -29.93 -1.21
CA SER A 20 18.22 -29.98 -2.63
C SER A 20 18.88 -28.90 -3.50
N ILE A 21 19.44 -27.85 -2.88
CA ILE A 21 20.11 -26.74 -3.55
C ILE A 21 21.61 -27.00 -3.68
N ASP A 22 22.21 -27.81 -2.80
CA ASP A 22 23.65 -28.14 -2.82
C ASP A 22 24.20 -28.51 -4.22
N PRO A 23 23.51 -29.33 -5.05
CA PRO A 23 24.00 -29.67 -6.39
C PRO A 23 24.17 -28.44 -7.30
N TYR A 24 23.28 -27.44 -7.19
CA TYR A 24 23.38 -26.20 -7.96
C TYR A 24 24.61 -25.40 -7.51
N VAL A 25 24.81 -25.24 -6.20
CA VAL A 25 25.96 -24.52 -5.65
C VAL A 25 27.28 -25.17 -6.07
N GLN A 26 27.35 -26.50 -6.03
CA GLN A 26 28.52 -27.24 -6.51
C GLN A 26 28.79 -27.02 -8.01
N LYS A 27 27.74 -27.07 -8.85
CA LYS A 27 27.89 -26.79 -10.29
C LYS A 27 28.34 -25.35 -10.54
N ILE A 28 27.75 -24.36 -9.86
CA ILE A 28 28.16 -22.95 -9.95
C ILE A 28 29.63 -22.77 -9.56
N ASN A 29 30.07 -23.41 -8.47
CA ASN A 29 31.46 -23.36 -8.02
C ASN A 29 32.40 -24.06 -9.01
N GLY A 30 32.00 -25.18 -9.60
CA GLY A 30 32.77 -25.88 -10.64
C GLY A 30 33.01 -25.05 -11.92
N LEU A 31 32.12 -24.11 -12.22
CA LEU A 31 32.23 -23.23 -13.40
C LEU A 31 33.18 -22.03 -13.20
N GLU A 32 33.66 -21.77 -11.96
CA GLU A 32 34.45 -20.57 -11.65
C GLU A 32 35.73 -20.44 -12.49
N GLY A 33 36.42 -21.56 -12.77
CA GLY A 33 37.62 -21.54 -13.60
C GLY A 33 37.32 -21.07 -15.03
N GLN A 34 36.23 -21.57 -15.61
CA GLN A 34 35.83 -21.25 -16.99
C GLN A 34 35.34 -19.81 -17.11
N THR A 35 34.49 -19.33 -16.18
CA THR A 35 34.00 -17.95 -16.22
C THR A 35 35.10 -16.92 -15.97
N ARG A 36 36.12 -17.26 -15.19
CA ARG A 36 37.27 -16.38 -14.95
C ARG A 36 38.14 -16.18 -16.18
N GLU A 37 38.20 -17.15 -17.09
CA GLU A 37 38.95 -17.06 -18.35
C GLU A 37 38.24 -16.26 -19.45
N LEU A 38 36.94 -16.01 -19.31
CA LEU A 38 36.17 -15.20 -20.26
C LEU A 38 36.67 -13.76 -20.30
N LYS A 39 36.64 -13.14 -21.48
CA LYS A 39 36.91 -11.71 -21.63
C LYS A 39 35.65 -10.92 -21.28
N ASP A 40 35.82 -9.67 -20.86
CA ASP A 40 34.69 -8.80 -20.48
C ASP A 40 33.66 -8.66 -21.61
N GLU A 41 34.13 -8.58 -22.87
CA GLU A 41 33.30 -8.48 -24.07
C GLU A 41 32.39 -9.70 -24.30
N ASP A 42 32.75 -10.86 -23.75
CA ASP A 42 31.98 -12.11 -23.91
C ASP A 42 30.75 -12.15 -23.00
N PHE A 43 30.71 -11.35 -21.92
CA PHE A 43 29.63 -11.41 -20.93
C PHE A 43 28.27 -11.00 -21.51
N PRO A 44 28.12 -9.84 -22.18
CA PRO A 44 26.88 -9.48 -22.85
C PRO A 44 26.50 -10.44 -23.99
N VAL A 45 27.49 -11.04 -24.66
CA VAL A 45 27.23 -12.01 -25.74
C VAL A 45 26.53 -13.24 -25.18
N ARG A 46 27.03 -13.80 -24.07
CA ARG A 46 26.41 -14.95 -23.40
C ARG A 46 24.99 -14.66 -22.94
N ILE A 47 24.72 -13.48 -22.39
CA ILE A 47 23.38 -13.08 -21.96
C ILE A 47 22.41 -13.05 -23.14
N ARG A 48 22.82 -12.50 -24.29
CA ARG A 48 22.00 -12.50 -25.51
C ARG A 48 21.74 -13.91 -26.03
N GLU A 49 22.76 -14.76 -26.10
CA GLU A 49 22.61 -16.16 -26.51
C GLU A 49 21.59 -16.92 -25.63
N TRP A 50 21.64 -16.71 -24.32
CA TRP A 50 20.69 -17.35 -23.41
C TRP A 50 19.29 -16.76 -23.49
N ARG A 51 19.16 -15.45 -23.74
CA ARG A 51 17.85 -14.82 -24.02
C ARG A 51 17.20 -15.46 -25.26
N ASP A 52 17.97 -15.66 -26.34
CA ASP A 52 17.47 -16.32 -27.56
C ASP A 52 17.07 -17.78 -27.29
N GLN A 53 17.85 -18.52 -26.50
CA GLN A 53 17.52 -19.90 -26.11
C GLN A 53 16.26 -19.98 -25.23
N VAL A 54 16.07 -19.04 -24.31
CA VAL A 54 14.86 -18.96 -23.47
C VAL A 54 13.65 -18.61 -24.34
N ALA A 55 13.79 -17.71 -25.31
CA ALA A 55 12.75 -17.43 -26.29
C ALA A 55 12.40 -18.66 -27.16
N GLN A 56 13.35 -19.55 -27.40
CA GLN A 56 13.16 -20.84 -28.06
C GLN A 56 12.63 -21.96 -27.13
N GLY A 57 12.38 -21.67 -25.85
CA GLY A 57 11.75 -22.59 -24.90
C GLY A 57 12.71 -23.28 -23.92
N ARG A 58 13.98 -22.90 -23.86
CA ARG A 58 14.91 -23.41 -22.83
C ARG A 58 14.49 -22.94 -21.43
N ASP A 59 14.47 -23.85 -20.47
CA ASP A 59 14.06 -23.55 -19.10
C ASP A 59 15.12 -22.75 -18.31
N LEU A 60 14.67 -21.87 -17.42
CA LEU A 60 15.56 -21.03 -16.60
C LEU A 60 16.32 -21.85 -15.55
N ASP A 61 15.74 -22.93 -14.99
CA ASP A 61 16.41 -23.77 -13.99
C ASP A 61 17.62 -24.50 -14.58
N GLU A 62 17.59 -24.81 -15.89
CA GLU A 62 18.73 -25.41 -16.59
C GLU A 62 19.89 -24.43 -16.78
N LEU A 63 19.57 -23.15 -16.99
CA LEU A 63 20.52 -22.06 -17.17
C LEU A 63 21.06 -21.50 -15.86
N LEU A 64 20.37 -21.75 -14.74
CA LEU A 64 20.66 -21.17 -13.43
C LEU A 64 22.15 -21.29 -13.05
N PRO A 65 22.81 -22.46 -13.14
CA PRO A 65 24.20 -22.59 -12.70
C PRO A 65 25.17 -21.72 -13.52
N GLU A 66 24.98 -21.71 -14.83
CA GLU A 66 25.78 -20.97 -15.81
C GLU A 66 25.59 -19.46 -15.62
N VAL A 67 24.34 -19.00 -15.50
CA VAL A 67 24.02 -17.58 -15.27
C VAL A 67 24.56 -17.12 -13.92
N PHE A 68 24.37 -17.89 -12.85
CA PHE A 68 24.84 -17.50 -11.51
C PHE A 68 26.38 -17.46 -11.45
N ALA A 69 27.07 -18.37 -12.13
CA ALA A 69 28.53 -18.33 -12.24
C ALA A 69 29.01 -17.07 -12.99
N LEU A 70 28.31 -16.66 -14.05
CA LEU A 70 28.60 -15.45 -14.82
C LEU A 70 28.35 -14.18 -13.98
N VAL A 71 27.21 -14.08 -13.31
CA VAL A 71 26.86 -12.93 -12.46
C VAL A 71 27.81 -12.79 -11.27
N ARG A 72 28.21 -13.91 -10.66
CA ARG A 72 29.22 -13.89 -9.59
C ARG A 72 30.55 -13.31 -10.07
N GLU A 73 31.01 -13.71 -11.25
CA GLU A 73 32.25 -13.19 -11.81
C GLU A 73 32.10 -11.72 -12.21
N ALA A 74 30.95 -11.30 -12.74
CA ALA A 74 30.64 -9.89 -12.98
C ALA A 74 30.72 -9.07 -11.68
N GLY A 75 30.13 -9.54 -10.57
CA GLY A 75 30.25 -8.89 -9.25
C GLY A 75 31.69 -8.76 -8.75
N ARG A 76 32.52 -9.78 -9.01
CA ARG A 76 33.95 -9.73 -8.72
C ARG A 76 34.67 -8.67 -9.55
N ARG A 77 34.39 -8.57 -10.85
CA ARG A 77 35.08 -7.64 -11.76
C ARG A 77 34.66 -6.19 -11.55
N THR A 78 33.37 -5.95 -11.33
CA THR A 78 32.81 -4.59 -11.29
C THR A 78 32.78 -3.98 -9.89
N LEU A 79 32.49 -4.80 -8.87
CA LEU A 79 32.34 -4.33 -7.48
C LEU A 79 33.43 -4.86 -6.54
N ASN A 80 34.34 -5.71 -7.03
CA ASN A 80 35.29 -6.45 -6.20
C ASN A 80 34.60 -7.30 -5.12
N MET A 81 33.42 -7.85 -5.45
CA MET A 81 32.60 -8.66 -4.54
C MET A 81 32.26 -10.00 -5.19
N ARG A 82 32.91 -11.08 -4.74
CA ARG A 82 32.57 -12.45 -5.13
C ARG A 82 31.46 -12.96 -4.20
N HIS A 83 30.35 -13.43 -4.75
CA HIS A 83 29.30 -14.06 -3.95
C HIS A 83 29.81 -15.25 -3.12
N PHE A 84 29.35 -15.36 -1.88
CA PHE A 84 29.56 -16.51 -1.01
C PHE A 84 28.58 -17.64 -1.33
N ASP A 85 28.90 -18.87 -0.91
CA ASP A 85 28.04 -20.03 -1.15
C ASP A 85 26.63 -19.83 -0.56
N MET A 86 26.52 -19.26 0.63
CA MET A 86 25.22 -18.96 1.26
C MET A 86 24.42 -17.90 0.47
N GLN A 87 25.12 -17.00 -0.24
CA GLN A 87 24.47 -16.04 -1.14
C GLN A 87 23.97 -16.71 -2.42
N LEU A 88 24.72 -17.69 -2.96
CA LEU A 88 24.26 -18.51 -4.09
C LEU A 88 23.01 -19.30 -3.71
N VAL A 89 22.99 -19.90 -2.51
CA VAL A 89 21.79 -20.55 -1.95
C VAL A 89 20.63 -19.56 -1.93
N GLY A 90 20.83 -18.36 -1.37
CA GLY A 90 19.81 -17.31 -1.35
C GLY A 90 19.27 -16.93 -2.72
N GLY A 91 20.15 -16.83 -3.73
CA GLY A 91 19.72 -16.59 -5.11
C GLY A 91 18.82 -17.68 -5.67
N VAL A 92 19.12 -18.96 -5.37
CA VAL A 92 18.28 -20.10 -5.79
C VAL A 92 16.93 -20.08 -5.07
N VAL A 93 16.92 -19.77 -3.77
CA VAL A 93 15.67 -19.62 -3.00
C VAL A 93 14.77 -18.55 -3.63
N LEU A 94 15.32 -17.38 -3.93
CA LEU A 94 14.59 -16.29 -4.57
C LEU A 94 14.08 -16.69 -5.96
N HIS A 95 14.90 -17.36 -6.78
CA HIS A 95 14.48 -17.81 -8.11
C HIS A 95 13.28 -18.77 -8.05
N ARG A 96 13.22 -19.63 -7.01
CA ARG A 96 12.12 -20.58 -6.77
C ARG A 96 10.85 -19.94 -6.20
N GLY A 97 10.75 -18.62 -6.13
CA GLY A 97 9.55 -17.93 -5.64
C GLY A 97 9.33 -18.10 -4.14
N ARG A 98 10.41 -18.01 -3.35
CA ARG A 98 10.39 -18.18 -1.90
C ARG A 98 10.99 -16.98 -1.18
N ILE A 99 10.79 -16.92 0.13
CA ILE A 99 11.43 -15.93 0.98
C ILE A 99 12.79 -16.44 1.46
N ALA A 100 13.84 -15.71 1.14
CA ALA A 100 15.19 -15.92 1.63
C ALA A 100 15.39 -15.15 2.95
N GLU A 101 15.31 -15.86 4.10
CA GLU A 101 15.70 -15.26 5.37
C GLU A 101 17.23 -15.28 5.51
N MET A 102 17.86 -14.12 5.28
CA MET A 102 19.29 -13.89 5.41
C MET A 102 19.52 -12.78 6.43
N LYS A 103 20.30 -13.06 7.48
CA LYS A 103 20.58 -12.08 8.53
C LYS A 103 21.19 -10.80 7.96
N THR A 104 20.96 -9.68 8.65
CA THR A 104 21.45 -8.38 8.19
C THR A 104 22.98 -8.38 8.10
N GLY A 105 23.53 -7.90 6.98
CA GLY A 105 24.96 -7.97 6.70
C GLY A 105 25.40 -9.20 5.89
N GLU A 106 24.49 -10.11 5.50
CA GLU A 106 24.81 -11.22 4.58
C GLU A 106 24.80 -10.82 3.09
N GLY A 107 24.59 -9.54 2.76
CA GLY A 107 24.69 -9.03 1.38
C GLY A 107 23.44 -9.25 0.51
N LYS A 108 22.23 -9.08 1.08
CA LYS A 108 20.93 -9.25 0.40
C LYS A 108 20.83 -8.54 -0.96
N THR A 109 21.24 -7.28 -1.03
CA THR A 109 21.24 -6.49 -2.29
C THR A 109 22.06 -7.17 -3.39
N LEU A 110 23.26 -7.69 -3.06
CA LEU A 110 24.10 -8.42 -4.00
C LEU A 110 23.51 -9.79 -4.37
N VAL A 111 22.86 -10.47 -3.43
CA VAL A 111 22.20 -11.77 -3.67
C VAL A 111 21.09 -11.64 -4.72
N ALA A 112 20.29 -10.57 -4.66
CA ALA A 112 19.19 -10.35 -5.61
C ALA A 112 19.64 -10.27 -7.07
N THR A 113 20.86 -9.83 -7.35
CA THR A 113 21.40 -9.75 -8.73
C THR A 113 21.36 -11.10 -9.46
N LEU A 114 21.56 -12.20 -8.74
CA LEU A 114 21.59 -13.56 -9.30
C LEU A 114 20.25 -13.94 -9.95
N PRO A 115 19.12 -14.00 -9.21
CA PRO A 115 17.81 -14.29 -9.78
C PRO A 115 17.28 -13.17 -10.67
N VAL A 116 17.64 -11.90 -10.44
CA VAL A 116 17.21 -10.78 -11.30
C VAL A 116 17.72 -10.98 -12.71
N VAL A 117 19.03 -11.23 -12.88
CA VAL A 117 19.62 -11.46 -14.21
C VAL A 117 19.00 -12.69 -14.87
N LEU A 118 18.88 -13.81 -14.15
CA LEU A 118 18.31 -15.05 -14.69
C LEU A 118 16.87 -14.85 -15.19
N ASN A 119 16.01 -14.20 -14.40
CA ASN A 119 14.61 -14.02 -14.78
C ASN A 119 14.43 -12.92 -15.84
N SER A 120 15.36 -11.95 -15.93
CA SER A 120 15.35 -10.94 -17.00
C SER A 120 15.53 -11.54 -18.41
N LEU A 121 16.05 -12.77 -18.51
CA LEU A 121 16.23 -13.47 -19.80
C LEU A 121 14.90 -13.73 -20.53
N LYS A 122 13.75 -13.67 -19.84
CA LYS A 122 12.44 -13.73 -20.50
C LYS A 122 12.03 -12.45 -21.22
N GLY A 123 12.74 -11.34 -21.02
CA GLY A 123 12.44 -10.06 -21.69
C GLY A 123 11.14 -9.38 -21.26
N ARG A 124 10.49 -9.86 -20.18
CA ARG A 124 9.22 -9.31 -19.66
C ARG A 124 9.41 -8.30 -18.50
N GLY A 125 10.67 -7.99 -18.15
CA GLY A 125 11.01 -7.13 -17.02
C GLY A 125 11.04 -7.85 -15.67
N VAL A 126 11.85 -7.35 -14.74
CA VAL A 126 11.90 -7.79 -13.34
C VAL A 126 11.79 -6.57 -12.42
N HIS A 127 10.85 -6.61 -11.47
CA HIS A 127 10.68 -5.55 -10.49
C HIS A 127 11.46 -5.88 -9.20
N VAL A 128 12.30 -4.94 -8.76
CA VAL A 128 12.99 -5.00 -7.46
C VAL A 128 12.41 -3.93 -6.55
N ILE A 129 11.68 -4.38 -5.54
CA ILE A 129 10.89 -3.51 -4.67
C ILE A 129 11.67 -3.26 -3.38
N THR A 130 11.78 -1.99 -3.00
CA THR A 130 12.41 -1.55 -1.75
C THR A 130 11.44 -0.72 -0.92
N VAL A 131 11.80 -0.44 0.35
CA VAL A 131 10.93 0.28 1.29
C VAL A 131 10.87 1.80 1.07
N ASN A 132 11.82 2.40 0.35
CA ASN A 132 11.79 3.84 0.07
C ASN A 132 12.62 4.22 -1.17
N ASP A 133 12.32 5.40 -1.71
CA ASP A 133 12.94 5.96 -2.92
C ASP A 133 14.46 6.09 -2.83
N TYR A 134 14.99 6.39 -1.64
CA TYR A 134 16.44 6.47 -1.42
C TYR A 134 17.13 5.12 -1.66
N LEU A 135 16.57 4.05 -1.09
CA LEU A 135 17.09 2.69 -1.27
C LEU A 135 16.90 2.20 -2.70
N ALA A 136 15.75 2.47 -3.31
CA ALA A 136 15.49 2.14 -4.72
C ALA A 136 16.56 2.76 -5.63
N ARG A 137 16.81 4.07 -5.50
CA ARG A 137 17.83 4.79 -6.27
C ARG A 137 19.23 4.27 -5.98
N ARG A 138 19.61 4.17 -4.71
CA ARG A 138 20.95 3.72 -4.29
C ARG A 138 21.26 2.32 -4.82
N ASP A 139 20.34 1.38 -4.66
CA ASP A 139 20.57 -0.02 -5.03
C ASP A 139 20.55 -0.19 -6.54
N ALA A 140 19.70 0.56 -7.25
CA ALA A 140 19.75 0.61 -8.71
C ALA A 140 21.08 1.16 -9.20
N GLU A 141 21.53 2.31 -8.72
CA GLU A 141 22.82 2.91 -9.11
C GLU A 141 23.99 1.98 -8.81
N TRP A 142 24.00 1.36 -7.62
CA TRP A 142 25.09 0.48 -7.20
C TRP A 142 25.13 -0.83 -7.98
N MET A 143 23.99 -1.53 -8.12
CA MET A 143 23.93 -2.81 -8.82
C MET A 143 23.94 -2.68 -10.35
N SER A 144 23.64 -1.49 -10.90
CA SER A 144 23.78 -1.20 -12.33
C SER A 144 25.18 -1.48 -12.86
N ALA A 145 26.23 -1.41 -12.04
CA ALA A 145 27.58 -1.80 -12.44
C ALA A 145 27.64 -3.27 -12.93
N ILE A 146 26.91 -4.18 -12.28
CA ILE A 146 26.81 -5.59 -12.69
C ILE A 146 25.89 -5.72 -13.91
N TYR A 147 24.70 -5.12 -13.87
CA TYR A 147 23.70 -5.27 -14.92
C TYR A 147 24.19 -4.69 -16.27
N ASN A 148 24.76 -3.49 -16.26
CA ASN A 148 25.30 -2.86 -17.47
C ASN A 148 26.50 -3.63 -18.02
N PHE A 149 27.36 -4.18 -17.16
CA PHE A 149 28.47 -5.05 -17.59
C PHE A 149 27.99 -6.32 -18.29
N LEU A 150 26.82 -6.83 -17.89
CA LEU A 150 26.13 -7.96 -18.53
C LEU A 150 25.28 -7.54 -19.75
N GLY A 151 25.23 -6.24 -20.09
CA GLY A 151 24.46 -5.71 -21.21
C GLY A 151 22.96 -5.58 -20.96
N LEU A 152 22.53 -5.53 -19.69
CA LEU A 152 21.14 -5.32 -19.27
C LEU A 152 20.89 -3.87 -18.89
N THR A 153 19.65 -3.43 -19.12
CA THR A 153 19.16 -2.07 -18.81
C THR A 153 18.47 -2.01 -17.46
N VAL A 154 18.58 -0.87 -16.78
CA VAL A 154 18.03 -0.64 -15.44
C VAL A 154 17.24 0.66 -15.41
N GLY A 155 15.97 0.58 -15.01
CA GLY A 155 15.09 1.70 -14.75
C GLY A 155 14.84 1.88 -13.25
N VAL A 156 14.48 3.11 -12.85
CA VAL A 156 14.11 3.42 -11.46
C VAL A 156 12.82 4.24 -11.45
N ILE A 157 11.82 3.78 -10.72
CA ILE A 157 10.59 4.51 -10.47
C ILE A 157 10.73 5.24 -9.14
N LEU A 158 10.62 6.57 -9.19
CA LEU A 158 10.69 7.47 -8.05
C LEU A 158 9.48 8.40 -8.03
N HIS A 159 9.20 8.99 -6.88
CA HIS A 159 8.17 10.02 -6.78
C HIS A 159 8.48 11.23 -7.67
N GLY A 160 7.45 11.75 -8.35
CA GLY A 160 7.54 12.97 -9.17
C GLY A 160 8.01 12.77 -10.62
N LEU A 161 8.27 11.53 -11.06
CA LEU A 161 8.53 11.23 -12.47
C LEU A 161 7.27 11.43 -13.32
N SER A 162 7.46 11.97 -14.53
CA SER A 162 6.44 12.06 -15.57
C SER A 162 6.05 10.68 -16.11
N SER A 163 4.89 10.59 -16.78
CA SER A 163 4.42 9.34 -17.38
C SER A 163 5.38 8.80 -18.45
N GLU A 164 6.05 9.68 -19.20
CA GLU A 164 7.05 9.30 -20.20
C GLU A 164 8.30 8.68 -19.54
N GLU A 165 8.84 9.33 -18.50
CA GLU A 165 9.98 8.81 -17.74
C GLU A 165 9.66 7.45 -17.08
N ARG A 166 8.44 7.30 -16.53
CA ARG A 166 7.98 6.02 -15.97
C ARG A 166 7.94 4.94 -17.03
N ARG A 167 7.35 5.21 -18.19
CA ARG A 167 7.29 4.24 -19.30
C ARG A 167 8.68 3.83 -19.76
N GLN A 168 9.63 4.76 -19.85
CA GLN A 168 11.02 4.45 -20.17
C GLN A 168 11.66 3.56 -19.09
N ALA A 169 11.40 3.84 -17.80
CA ALA A 169 11.93 3.05 -16.70
C ALA A 169 11.35 1.62 -16.68
N TYR A 170 10.02 1.44 -16.76
CA TYR A 170 9.39 0.12 -16.97
C TYR A 170 9.82 -0.55 -18.28
N GLY A 171 10.29 0.26 -19.23
CA GLY A 171 10.90 -0.13 -20.49
C GLY A 171 12.15 -1.01 -20.36
N SER A 172 12.81 -0.96 -19.21
CA SER A 172 14.09 -1.63 -18.94
C SER A 172 13.92 -3.13 -18.65
N ASP A 173 15.03 -3.87 -18.70
CA ASP A 173 15.08 -5.29 -18.31
C ASP A 173 14.81 -5.47 -16.81
N ILE A 174 15.22 -4.47 -16.01
CA ILE A 174 15.13 -4.46 -14.55
C ILE A 174 14.61 -3.09 -14.11
N THR A 175 13.62 -3.08 -13.22
CA THR A 175 13.02 -1.84 -12.69
C THR A 175 13.06 -1.85 -11.17
N TYR A 176 13.75 -0.88 -10.58
CA TYR A 176 13.74 -0.63 -9.14
C TYR A 176 12.63 0.37 -8.78
N GLY A 177 12.06 0.24 -7.59
CA GLY A 177 11.06 1.19 -7.10
C GLY A 177 10.57 0.84 -5.70
N THR A 178 9.54 1.54 -5.26
CA THR A 178 8.84 1.24 -4.01
C THR A 178 7.50 0.57 -4.27
N ASN A 179 7.03 -0.19 -3.30
CA ASN A 179 5.69 -0.80 -3.32
C ASN A 179 4.60 0.23 -3.60
N ASN A 180 4.71 1.43 -3.00
CA ASN A 180 3.79 2.53 -3.23
C ASN A 180 3.78 2.98 -4.69
N GLU A 181 4.95 3.26 -5.26
CA GLU A 181 5.04 3.75 -6.65
C GLU A 181 4.53 2.70 -7.65
N PHE A 182 4.92 1.44 -7.49
CA PHE A 182 4.43 0.33 -8.32
C PHE A 182 2.91 0.13 -8.19
N GLY A 183 2.37 0.16 -6.97
CA GLY A 183 0.93 -0.01 -6.77
C GLY A 183 0.11 1.17 -7.28
N PHE A 184 0.59 2.41 -7.10
CA PHE A 184 -0.11 3.59 -7.64
C PHE A 184 0.00 3.71 -9.16
N ASP A 185 1.11 3.29 -9.77
CA ASP A 185 1.20 3.20 -11.24
C ASP A 185 0.19 2.19 -11.78
N TYR A 186 0.04 1.03 -11.13
CA TYR A 186 -1.01 0.08 -11.48
C TYR A 186 -2.41 0.68 -11.37
N LEU A 187 -2.72 1.40 -10.28
CA LEU A 187 -4.01 2.07 -10.14
C LEU A 187 -4.23 3.16 -11.21
N ARG A 188 -3.20 3.94 -11.54
CA ARG A 188 -3.25 4.97 -12.60
C ARG A 188 -3.45 4.35 -13.99
N ASP A 189 -2.75 3.27 -14.29
CA ASP A 189 -2.86 2.57 -15.57
C ASP A 189 -4.29 2.06 -15.80
N ASN A 190 -4.96 1.57 -14.75
CA ASN A 190 -6.35 1.14 -14.83
C ASN A 190 -7.38 2.29 -14.81
N MET A 191 -6.91 3.54 -14.70
CA MET A 191 -7.71 4.74 -14.90
C MET A 191 -7.35 5.47 -16.21
N ALA A 192 -6.33 5.00 -16.95
CA ALA A 192 -5.93 5.60 -18.21
C ALA A 192 -7.06 5.48 -19.26
N PHE A 193 -7.18 6.47 -20.14
CA PHE A 193 -8.16 6.49 -21.24
C PHE A 193 -7.63 5.88 -22.54
N SER A 194 -6.31 5.71 -22.66
CA SER A 194 -5.69 5.09 -23.82
C SER A 194 -4.45 4.29 -23.41
N MET A 195 -4.12 3.28 -24.23
CA MET A 195 -2.90 2.49 -24.06
C MET A 195 -1.62 3.34 -24.13
N ALA A 196 -1.69 4.50 -24.78
CA ALA A 196 -0.56 5.43 -24.86
C ALA A 196 -0.28 6.15 -23.54
N HIS A 197 -1.12 6.05 -22.51
CA HIS A 197 -0.88 6.59 -21.18
C HIS A 197 -0.51 5.53 -20.14
N VAL A 198 -0.66 4.24 -20.47
CA VAL A 198 -0.21 3.14 -19.62
C VAL A 198 1.32 3.17 -19.50
N VAL A 199 1.83 3.02 -18.27
CA VAL A 199 3.28 3.07 -17.99
C VAL A 199 3.84 1.70 -17.64
N GLN A 200 3.09 0.84 -16.95
CA GLN A 200 3.56 -0.50 -16.57
C GLN A 200 3.49 -1.49 -17.74
N ARG A 201 4.27 -2.55 -17.60
CA ARG A 201 4.18 -3.78 -18.40
C ARG A 201 3.51 -4.88 -17.58
N ASP A 202 3.32 -6.05 -18.19
CA ASP A 202 2.86 -7.24 -17.49
C ASP A 202 3.69 -7.55 -16.24
N LEU A 203 3.01 -7.93 -15.16
CA LEU A 203 3.63 -8.22 -13.86
C LEU A 203 4.26 -9.62 -13.87
N HIS A 204 5.53 -9.70 -14.27
CA HIS A 204 6.21 -10.98 -14.46
C HIS A 204 6.89 -11.53 -13.20
N TYR A 205 7.93 -10.86 -12.71
CA TYR A 205 8.69 -11.31 -11.53
C TYR A 205 9.00 -10.14 -10.60
N ALA A 206 8.67 -10.30 -9.32
CA ALA A 206 8.96 -9.34 -8.27
C ALA A 206 9.89 -9.95 -7.21
N ILE A 207 10.93 -9.21 -6.82
CA ILE A 207 11.70 -9.47 -5.61
C ILE A 207 11.46 -8.32 -4.64
N VAL A 208 10.86 -8.63 -3.50
CA VAL A 208 10.61 -7.67 -2.42
C VAL A 208 11.77 -7.71 -1.42
N ASP A 209 12.59 -6.67 -1.38
CA ASP A 209 13.54 -6.48 -0.28
C ASP A 209 12.80 -6.06 0.98
N GLU A 210 13.27 -6.52 2.13
CA GLU A 210 12.64 -6.26 3.42
C GLU A 210 11.15 -6.66 3.42
N VAL A 211 10.88 -7.85 2.85
CA VAL A 211 9.54 -8.38 2.56
C VAL A 211 8.61 -8.38 3.77
N ASP A 212 9.14 -8.56 4.98
CA ASP A 212 8.36 -8.54 6.21
C ASP A 212 7.84 -7.16 6.58
N SER A 213 8.45 -6.09 6.11
CA SER A 213 7.83 -4.78 6.31
C SER A 213 6.87 -4.40 5.21
N ILE A 214 7.17 -4.73 3.96
CA ILE A 214 6.28 -4.36 2.86
C ILE A 214 5.00 -5.21 2.91
N LEU A 215 5.14 -6.53 3.03
CA LEU A 215 4.00 -7.46 2.92
C LEU A 215 3.27 -7.72 4.24
N ILE A 216 3.79 -7.25 5.38
CA ILE A 216 3.15 -7.41 6.71
C ILE A 216 2.92 -6.06 7.39
N ASP A 217 3.98 -5.24 7.57
CA ASP A 217 3.84 -3.98 8.31
C ASP A 217 3.05 -2.92 7.55
N GLU A 218 3.35 -2.71 6.26
CA GLU A 218 2.70 -1.72 5.38
C GLU A 218 1.39 -2.24 4.79
N ALA A 219 1.21 -3.56 4.74
CA ALA A 219 0.00 -4.25 4.30
C ALA A 219 -1.22 -4.09 5.24
N ARG A 220 -1.15 -3.15 6.19
CA ARG A 220 -2.26 -2.77 7.08
C ARG A 220 -3.26 -1.82 6.44
N THR A 221 -2.82 -1.03 5.45
CA THR A 221 -3.66 -0.05 4.77
C THR A 221 -3.60 -0.28 3.26
N PRO A 222 -4.74 -0.23 2.55
CA PRO A 222 -4.75 -0.30 1.10
C PRO A 222 -4.18 0.99 0.49
N LEU A 223 -3.75 0.89 -0.77
CA LEU A 223 -3.46 2.05 -1.61
C LEU A 223 -4.77 2.60 -2.14
N ILE A 224 -5.02 3.90 -1.98
CA ILE A 224 -6.25 4.53 -2.46
C ILE A 224 -5.93 5.82 -3.23
N ILE A 225 -6.55 5.96 -4.40
CA ILE A 225 -6.66 7.19 -5.16
C ILE A 225 -8.06 7.75 -4.91
N SER A 226 -8.14 8.96 -4.37
CA SER A 226 -9.41 9.65 -4.11
C SER A 226 -9.52 10.94 -4.92
N GLY A 227 -10.74 11.32 -5.30
CA GLY A 227 -11.05 12.58 -5.96
C GLY A 227 -12.32 13.20 -5.38
N GLN A 228 -12.63 14.45 -5.75
CA GLN A 228 -13.87 15.08 -5.33
C GLN A 228 -15.06 14.39 -6.01
N ALA A 229 -16.06 14.01 -5.22
CA ALA A 229 -17.30 13.46 -5.72
C ALA A 229 -18.10 14.54 -6.48
N GLU A 230 -18.67 14.18 -7.63
CA GLU A 230 -19.51 15.09 -8.41
C GLU A 230 -20.95 15.21 -7.86
N LYS A 231 -21.31 14.43 -6.83
CA LYS A 231 -22.69 14.30 -6.33
C LYS A 231 -23.16 15.45 -5.43
N SER A 232 -24.49 15.62 -5.41
CA SER A 232 -25.19 16.71 -4.73
C SER A 232 -25.13 16.60 -3.21
N THR A 233 -24.56 17.61 -2.57
CA THR A 233 -24.47 17.82 -1.11
C THR A 233 -25.83 17.95 -0.41
N SER A 234 -26.93 18.00 -1.17
CA SER A 234 -28.31 18.11 -0.69
C SER A 234 -28.78 16.91 0.14
N MET A 235 -28.21 15.73 -0.08
CA MET A 235 -28.58 14.50 0.65
C MET A 235 -28.30 14.60 2.15
N TYR A 236 -27.16 15.18 2.53
CA TYR A 236 -26.80 15.44 3.91
C TYR A 236 -27.82 16.35 4.61
N GLY A 237 -28.29 17.39 3.92
CA GLY A 237 -29.36 18.25 4.44
C GLY A 237 -30.68 17.51 4.64
N ARG A 238 -31.07 16.65 3.68
CA ARG A 238 -32.30 15.83 3.77
C ARG A 238 -32.22 14.86 4.95
N ILE A 239 -31.12 14.11 5.08
CA ILE A 239 -30.93 13.14 6.18
C ILE A 239 -30.83 13.85 7.54
N ASN A 240 -30.14 14.98 7.61
CA ASN A 240 -30.05 15.77 8.85
C ASN A 240 -31.43 16.22 9.35
N SER A 241 -32.40 16.46 8.45
CA SER A 241 -33.78 16.79 8.84
C SER A 241 -34.56 15.63 9.46
N ILE A 242 -34.07 14.39 9.29
CA ILE A 242 -34.68 13.16 9.83
C ILE A 242 -34.18 12.87 11.23
N VAL A 243 -32.89 13.12 11.51
CA VAL A 243 -32.25 12.79 12.80
C VAL A 243 -33.03 13.28 14.04
N PRO A 244 -33.56 14.51 14.10
CA PRO A 244 -34.33 14.99 15.27
C PRO A 244 -35.63 14.22 15.52
N LYS A 245 -36.10 13.42 14.56
CA LYS A 245 -37.31 12.60 14.68
C LYS A 245 -37.00 11.21 15.26
N LEU A 246 -35.73 10.82 15.36
CA LEU A 246 -35.30 9.55 15.93
C LEU A 246 -34.93 9.74 17.41
N GLU A 247 -35.42 8.87 18.28
CA GLU A 247 -35.23 8.93 19.73
C GLU A 247 -34.07 8.05 20.22
N ARG A 248 -33.18 8.62 21.05
CA ARG A 248 -32.07 7.87 21.68
C ARG A 248 -32.62 6.81 22.62
N ASP A 249 -31.97 5.65 22.65
CA ASP A 249 -32.30 4.45 23.44
C ASP A 249 -33.62 3.74 23.05
N LYS A 250 -34.34 4.29 22.07
CA LYS A 250 -35.50 3.65 21.43
C LYS A 250 -35.20 3.32 19.96
N ASP A 251 -34.89 4.33 19.16
CA ASP A 251 -34.64 4.20 17.72
C ASP A 251 -33.14 3.93 17.42
N PHE A 252 -32.24 4.35 18.30
CA PHE A 252 -30.81 4.09 18.16
C PHE A 252 -30.11 4.03 19.50
N SER A 253 -29.02 3.27 19.57
CA SER A 253 -28.13 3.15 20.73
C SER A 253 -26.77 3.79 20.45
N VAL A 254 -26.15 4.34 21.50
CA VAL A 254 -24.88 5.06 21.43
C VAL A 254 -23.88 4.41 22.38
N ASP A 255 -22.74 3.97 21.85
CA ASP A 255 -21.59 3.56 22.64
C ASP A 255 -20.57 4.71 22.68
N GLU A 256 -20.57 5.45 23.79
CA GLU A 256 -19.66 6.58 24.01
C GLU A 256 -18.19 6.15 24.16
N LYS A 257 -17.93 4.93 24.66
CA LYS A 257 -16.56 4.41 24.80
C LYS A 257 -16.00 3.95 23.46
N GLY A 258 -16.82 3.26 22.67
CA GLY A 258 -16.48 2.82 21.32
C GLY A 258 -16.64 3.89 20.24
N LYS A 259 -17.17 5.08 20.59
CA LYS A 259 -17.55 6.16 19.67
C LYS A 259 -18.35 5.66 18.46
N SER A 260 -19.35 4.82 18.71
CA SER A 260 -20.20 4.23 17.67
C SER A 260 -21.69 4.43 17.95
N VAL A 261 -22.50 4.42 16.89
CA VAL A 261 -23.96 4.51 16.95
C VAL A 261 -24.54 3.39 16.11
N SER A 262 -25.59 2.75 16.60
CA SER A 262 -26.31 1.68 15.89
C SER A 262 -27.81 1.93 15.95
N LEU A 263 -28.51 1.72 14.83
CA LEU A 263 -29.97 1.74 14.80
C LEU A 263 -30.51 0.48 15.50
N THR A 264 -31.63 0.64 16.21
CA THR A 264 -32.42 -0.49 16.72
C THR A 264 -33.40 -0.97 15.65
N GLU A 265 -34.06 -2.12 15.85
CA GLU A 265 -35.11 -2.58 14.94
C GLU A 265 -36.28 -1.57 14.82
N GLU A 266 -36.64 -0.91 15.94
CA GLU A 266 -37.68 0.14 15.92
C GLU A 266 -37.23 1.36 15.12
N GLY A 267 -35.98 1.80 15.28
CA GLY A 267 -35.47 2.95 14.55
C GLY A 267 -35.24 2.70 13.07
N VAL A 268 -35.00 1.45 12.66
CA VAL A 268 -34.97 1.06 11.25
C VAL A 268 -36.36 1.26 10.64
N THR A 269 -37.40 0.68 11.25
CA THR A 269 -38.79 0.85 10.79
C THR A 269 -39.19 2.32 10.74
N HIS A 270 -38.83 3.09 11.78
CA HIS A 270 -39.13 4.52 11.83
C HIS A 270 -38.41 5.31 10.73
N ALA A 271 -37.15 4.98 10.44
CA ALA A 271 -36.39 5.59 9.34
C ALA A 271 -36.97 5.22 7.96
N GLU A 272 -37.40 3.98 7.77
CA GLU A 272 -38.07 3.47 6.55
C GLU A 272 -39.34 4.25 6.23
N GLU A 273 -40.22 4.43 7.23
CA GLU A 273 -41.45 5.21 7.11
C GLU A 273 -41.19 6.67 6.73
N ILE A 274 -40.19 7.31 7.35
CA ILE A 274 -39.85 8.72 7.07
C ILE A 274 -39.24 8.89 5.67
N LEU A 275 -38.45 7.90 5.21
CA LEU A 275 -37.81 7.92 3.91
C LEU A 275 -38.74 7.46 2.78
N GLY A 276 -39.81 6.73 3.10
CA GLY A 276 -40.70 6.11 2.14
C GLY A 276 -40.04 4.92 1.42
N VAL A 277 -39.18 4.17 2.12
CA VAL A 277 -38.51 2.98 1.59
C VAL A 277 -39.03 1.74 2.30
N GLU A 278 -39.14 0.61 1.60
CA GLU A 278 -39.69 -0.63 2.19
C GLU A 278 -38.70 -1.31 3.15
N ASN A 279 -37.40 -1.29 2.81
CA ASN A 279 -36.35 -1.83 3.65
C ASN A 279 -35.07 -0.98 3.52
N LEU A 280 -34.62 -0.41 4.63
CA LEU A 280 -33.44 0.46 4.69
C LEU A 280 -32.15 -0.30 4.38
N TYR A 281 -32.17 -1.62 4.58
CA TYR A 281 -31.03 -2.49 4.36
C TYR A 281 -31.04 -3.19 2.99
N ASP A 282 -31.91 -2.80 2.08
CA ASP A 282 -31.81 -3.26 0.69
C ASP A 282 -30.58 -2.62 0.01
N PRO A 283 -29.93 -3.32 -0.95
CA PRO A 283 -28.74 -2.81 -1.63
C PRO A 283 -28.93 -1.41 -2.24
N GLN A 284 -30.13 -1.10 -2.71
CA GLN A 284 -30.47 0.18 -3.32
C GLN A 284 -30.49 1.34 -2.30
N ASN A 285 -30.64 1.05 -1.01
CA ASN A 285 -30.81 2.03 0.08
C ASN A 285 -29.57 2.21 0.98
N ILE A 286 -28.47 1.49 0.72
CA ILE A 286 -27.23 1.52 1.52
C ILE A 286 -26.71 2.96 1.76
N THR A 287 -26.83 3.84 0.76
CA THR A 287 -26.42 5.25 0.88
C THR A 287 -27.23 6.00 1.93
N PHE A 288 -28.55 5.77 2.01
CA PHE A 288 -29.39 6.39 3.04
C PHE A 288 -29.00 5.89 4.44
N GLN A 289 -28.77 4.58 4.57
CA GLN A 289 -28.35 3.97 5.82
C GLN A 289 -27.03 4.56 6.33
N HIS A 290 -26.00 4.62 5.49
CA HIS A 290 -24.70 5.20 5.85
C HIS A 290 -24.85 6.67 6.29
N HIS A 291 -25.54 7.50 5.51
CA HIS A 291 -25.73 8.90 5.88
C HIS A 291 -26.54 9.08 7.17
N ILE A 292 -27.55 8.24 7.45
CA ILE A 292 -28.30 8.28 8.71
C ILE A 292 -27.36 7.99 9.89
N LEU A 293 -26.54 6.95 9.79
CA LEU A 293 -25.58 6.60 10.85
C LEU A 293 -24.56 7.71 11.09
N GLN A 294 -24.03 8.34 10.02
CA GLN A 294 -23.11 9.47 10.16
C GLN A 294 -23.78 10.71 10.76
N ALA A 295 -25.03 10.98 10.39
CA ALA A 295 -25.79 12.08 10.97
C ALA A 295 -26.10 11.81 12.45
N LEU A 296 -26.53 10.60 12.82
CA LEU A 296 -26.74 10.21 14.22
C LEU A 296 -25.44 10.32 15.04
N LYS A 297 -24.31 9.89 14.47
CA LYS A 297 -22.98 10.02 15.07
C LYS A 297 -22.60 11.49 15.28
N ALA A 298 -22.78 12.33 14.26
CA ALA A 298 -22.54 13.76 14.33
C ALA A 298 -23.37 14.45 15.42
N HIS A 299 -24.64 14.05 15.60
CA HIS A 299 -25.53 14.61 16.62
C HIS A 299 -25.25 14.08 18.03
N SER A 300 -24.92 12.81 18.17
CA SER A 300 -24.90 12.12 19.48
C SER A 300 -23.52 12.02 20.12
N LEU A 301 -22.45 12.01 19.31
CA LEU A 301 -21.09 11.74 19.79
C LEU A 301 -20.12 12.92 19.63
N PHE A 302 -20.46 13.91 18.80
CA PHE A 302 -19.59 15.05 18.51
C PHE A 302 -20.26 16.35 18.93
N GLN A 303 -19.60 17.11 19.80
CA GLN A 303 -20.09 18.36 20.36
C GLN A 303 -19.30 19.56 19.84
N ASN A 304 -20.05 20.60 19.47
CA ASN A 304 -19.49 21.90 19.15
C ASN A 304 -18.82 22.50 20.40
N GLU A 305 -17.70 23.19 20.22
CA GLU A 305 -16.79 23.70 21.26
C GLU A 305 -15.99 22.65 22.05
N VAL A 306 -16.17 21.36 21.76
CA VAL A 306 -15.41 20.27 22.38
C VAL A 306 -14.60 19.50 21.33
N ASP A 307 -15.29 18.86 20.38
CA ASP A 307 -14.66 18.01 19.36
C ASP A 307 -14.37 18.77 18.06
N TYR A 308 -15.12 19.86 17.82
CA TYR A 308 -14.95 20.76 16.69
C TYR A 308 -15.52 22.14 17.05
N ILE A 309 -15.20 23.16 16.26
CA ILE A 309 -15.85 24.47 16.30
C ILE A 309 -16.32 24.87 14.90
N VAL A 310 -17.34 25.72 14.83
CA VAL A 310 -17.72 26.39 13.58
C VAL A 310 -17.06 27.76 13.54
N LYS A 311 -16.19 27.99 12.56
CA LYS A 311 -15.49 29.27 12.38
C LYS A 311 -15.53 29.68 10.92
N GLU A 312 -15.93 30.92 10.64
CA GLU A 312 -15.99 31.48 9.28
C GLU A 312 -16.87 30.65 8.32
N GLY A 313 -17.89 29.97 8.85
CA GLY A 313 -18.75 29.09 8.07
C GLY A 313 -18.06 27.78 7.67
N GLU A 314 -17.08 27.31 8.43
CA GLU A 314 -16.45 25.99 8.27
C GLU A 314 -16.35 25.24 9.60
N VAL A 315 -16.47 23.91 9.55
CA VAL A 315 -16.22 23.02 10.71
C VAL A 315 -14.72 22.80 10.84
N VAL A 316 -14.15 23.16 11.99
CA VAL A 316 -12.72 23.00 12.30
C VAL A 316 -12.56 22.07 13.50
N ILE A 317 -11.79 20.99 13.34
CA ILE A 317 -11.58 19.99 14.39
C ILE A 317 -10.74 20.58 15.53
N VAL A 318 -11.12 20.25 16.77
CA VAL A 318 -10.36 20.56 17.98
C VAL A 318 -9.62 19.31 18.43
N ASP A 319 -8.32 19.42 18.70
CA ASP A 319 -7.53 18.33 19.26
C ASP A 319 -7.91 18.09 20.73
N GLU A 320 -8.38 16.88 21.07
CA GLU A 320 -8.92 16.52 22.39
C GLU A 320 -7.92 16.71 23.55
N PHE A 321 -6.62 16.58 23.28
CA PHE A 321 -5.58 16.64 24.32
C PHE A 321 -5.02 18.06 24.51
N THR A 322 -4.96 18.83 23.43
CA THR A 322 -4.28 20.13 23.42
C THR A 322 -5.21 21.31 23.27
N GLY A 323 -6.49 21.08 22.92
CA GLY A 323 -7.47 22.13 22.62
C GLY A 323 -7.12 22.97 21.38
N ARG A 324 -6.15 22.52 20.58
CA ARG A 324 -5.67 23.26 19.40
C ARG A 324 -6.61 23.03 18.23
N LEU A 325 -6.89 24.11 17.50
CA LEU A 325 -7.60 24.04 16.23
C LEU A 325 -6.72 23.36 15.18
N MET A 326 -7.30 22.43 14.43
CA MET A 326 -6.64 21.69 13.36
C MET A 326 -7.19 22.10 11.99
N PRO A 327 -6.89 23.33 11.51
CA PRO A 327 -7.37 23.79 10.21
C PRO A 327 -6.83 22.92 9.08
N GLY A 328 -7.70 22.58 8.13
CA GLY A 328 -7.39 21.69 7.00
C GLY A 328 -7.49 20.20 7.30
N ARG A 329 -7.79 19.79 8.54
CA ARG A 329 -8.19 18.40 8.85
C ARG A 329 -9.71 18.27 8.79
N ARG A 330 -10.19 17.17 8.21
CA ARG A 330 -11.61 16.81 8.13
C ARG A 330 -11.79 15.41 8.71
N TYR A 331 -13.00 15.13 9.21
CA TYR A 331 -13.39 13.78 9.61
C TYR A 331 -13.68 12.96 8.34
N SER A 332 -13.38 11.66 8.38
CA SER A 332 -13.56 10.72 7.27
C SER A 332 -15.03 10.31 7.09
N ASP A 333 -15.30 9.55 6.02
CA ASP A 333 -16.50 8.70 5.87
C ASP A 333 -17.82 9.45 6.05
N GLY A 334 -17.92 10.65 5.45
CA GLY A 334 -19.12 11.48 5.49
C GLY A 334 -19.45 12.14 6.83
N LEU A 335 -18.70 11.85 7.90
CA LEU A 335 -18.94 12.45 9.22
C LEU A 335 -18.74 13.96 9.22
N HIS A 336 -17.74 14.46 8.49
CA HIS A 336 -17.50 15.90 8.44
C HIS A 336 -18.63 16.63 7.69
N GLN A 337 -19.17 16.02 6.64
CA GLN A 337 -20.31 16.52 5.88
C GLN A 337 -21.59 16.48 6.71
N ALA A 338 -21.77 15.41 7.50
CA ALA A 338 -22.86 15.33 8.46
C ALA A 338 -22.77 16.41 9.54
N LEU A 339 -21.56 16.74 10.03
CA LEU A 339 -21.32 17.87 10.94
C LEU A 339 -21.59 19.22 10.27
N GLU A 340 -21.16 19.41 9.02
CA GLU A 340 -21.47 20.61 8.25
C GLU A 340 -22.99 20.78 8.09
N ALA A 341 -23.71 19.70 7.77
CA ALA A 341 -25.17 19.72 7.67
C ALA A 341 -25.87 19.98 9.02
N LYS A 342 -25.40 19.35 10.10
CA LYS A 342 -25.88 19.55 11.47
C LYS A 342 -25.81 21.02 11.89
N GLU A 343 -24.70 21.68 11.59
CA GLU A 343 -24.44 23.07 11.97
C GLU A 343 -24.99 24.09 10.95
N GLY A 344 -25.67 23.65 9.88
CA GLY A 344 -26.18 24.52 8.83
C GLY A 344 -25.09 25.20 7.98
N VAL A 345 -23.89 24.63 7.97
CA VAL A 345 -22.74 25.06 7.18
C VAL A 345 -22.86 24.54 5.74
N ALA A 346 -22.27 25.25 4.78
CA ALA A 346 -22.17 24.78 3.41
C ALA A 346 -21.41 23.45 3.33
N VAL A 347 -22.15 22.37 3.09
CA VAL A 347 -21.59 21.02 2.96
C VAL A 347 -20.70 20.99 1.72
N LYS A 348 -19.42 20.64 1.89
CA LYS A 348 -18.50 20.48 0.75
C LYS A 348 -18.59 19.05 0.22
N ALA A 349 -18.34 18.89 -1.08
CA ALA A 349 -18.29 17.59 -1.72
C ALA A 349 -17.34 16.63 -1.00
N GLU A 350 -17.71 15.36 -1.00
CA GLU A 350 -16.91 14.29 -0.38
C GLU A 350 -15.71 13.94 -1.24
N ASN A 351 -14.69 13.38 -0.60
CA ASN A 351 -13.69 12.66 -1.34
C ASN A 351 -14.22 11.23 -1.55
N GLN A 352 -14.26 10.78 -2.79
CA GLN A 352 -14.68 9.45 -3.19
C GLN A 352 -13.47 8.63 -3.62
N THR A 353 -13.48 7.34 -3.31
CA THR A 353 -12.52 6.36 -3.81
C THR A 353 -12.68 6.22 -5.34
N LEU A 354 -11.64 6.58 -6.10
CA LEU A 354 -11.60 6.39 -7.56
C LEU A 354 -10.98 5.05 -7.94
N ALA A 355 -9.96 4.63 -7.19
CA ALA A 355 -9.32 3.33 -7.33
C ALA A 355 -8.66 2.99 -5.99
N SER A 356 -8.67 1.71 -5.62
CA SER A 356 -8.05 1.25 -4.36
C SER A 356 -7.51 -0.16 -4.54
N ILE A 357 -6.37 -0.57 -4.00
CA ILE A 357 -5.95 -1.99 -3.99
C ILE A 357 -5.14 -2.29 -2.74
N THR A 358 -5.25 -3.49 -2.18
CA THR A 358 -4.36 -3.93 -1.11
C THR A 358 -3.00 -4.35 -1.65
N PHE A 359 -1.93 -4.19 -0.86
CA PHE A 359 -0.62 -4.73 -1.25
C PHE A 359 -0.67 -6.24 -1.46
N GLN A 360 -1.45 -6.93 -0.63
CA GLN A 360 -1.72 -8.36 -0.72
C GLN A 360 -2.15 -8.76 -2.14
N ASN A 361 -3.25 -8.17 -2.62
CA ASN A 361 -3.77 -8.49 -3.95
C ASN A 361 -2.87 -7.97 -5.07
N TYR A 362 -2.24 -6.80 -4.90
CA TYR A 362 -1.28 -6.30 -5.88
C TYR A 362 -0.12 -7.28 -6.13
N PHE A 363 0.53 -7.75 -5.07
CA PHE A 363 1.68 -8.66 -5.21
C PHE A 363 1.28 -10.07 -5.65
N ARG A 364 0.04 -10.52 -5.37
CA ARG A 364 -0.49 -11.80 -5.86
C ARG A 364 -0.66 -11.85 -7.38
N MET A 365 -0.72 -10.70 -8.06
CA MET A 365 -0.85 -10.65 -9.52
C MET A 365 0.44 -10.98 -10.28
N TYR A 366 1.61 -10.99 -9.63
CA TYR A 366 2.86 -11.34 -10.31
C TYR A 366 2.90 -12.84 -10.63
N ASP A 367 3.35 -13.22 -11.85
CA ASP A 367 3.53 -14.64 -12.21
C ASP A 367 4.44 -15.36 -11.21
N LYS A 368 5.45 -14.64 -10.70
CA LYS A 368 6.34 -15.12 -9.65
C LYS A 368 6.67 -14.00 -8.67
N LEU A 369 6.57 -14.32 -7.38
CA LEU A 369 6.91 -13.43 -6.28
C LEU A 369 7.99 -14.07 -5.41
N ALA A 370 8.97 -13.29 -5.00
CA ALA A 370 10.00 -13.70 -4.04
C ALA A 370 10.30 -12.54 -3.09
N GLY A 371 10.96 -12.84 -1.98
CA GLY A 371 11.34 -11.81 -1.01
C GLY A 371 12.57 -12.15 -0.21
N MET A 372 13.21 -11.13 0.34
CA MET A 372 14.37 -11.30 1.22
C MET A 372 14.26 -10.44 2.46
N THR A 373 14.66 -10.97 3.60
CA THR A 373 14.68 -10.22 4.87
C THR A 373 15.57 -10.92 5.90
N GLY A 374 15.88 -10.25 7.00
CA GLY A 374 16.58 -10.86 8.14
C GLY A 374 15.68 -11.63 9.12
N THR A 375 14.36 -11.46 9.00
CA THR A 375 13.40 -11.90 10.02
C THR A 375 12.03 -12.25 9.42
N ALA A 376 11.90 -13.40 8.75
CA ALA A 376 10.63 -13.85 8.13
C ALA A 376 10.00 -15.07 8.82
N ASP A 377 10.80 -15.91 9.48
CA ASP A 377 10.35 -17.21 10.03
C ASP A 377 9.20 -17.06 11.05
N THR A 378 9.13 -15.92 11.76
CA THR A 378 8.03 -15.64 12.69
C THR A 378 6.68 -15.53 12.00
N GLU A 379 6.64 -14.98 10.77
CA GLU A 379 5.43 -14.75 9.98
C GLU A 379 5.28 -15.77 8.84
N ALA A 380 6.02 -16.89 8.88
CA ALA A 380 6.02 -17.88 7.79
C ALA A 380 4.62 -18.43 7.47
N VAL A 381 3.74 -18.53 8.47
CA VAL A 381 2.35 -18.95 8.29
C VAL A 381 1.56 -17.91 7.48
N GLU A 382 1.70 -16.63 7.83
CA GLU A 382 1.03 -15.53 7.13
C GLU A 382 1.51 -15.42 5.68
N PHE A 383 2.82 -15.47 5.45
CA PHE A 383 3.39 -15.49 4.09
C PHE A 383 2.86 -16.63 3.24
N LYS A 384 2.73 -17.83 3.82
CA LYS A 384 2.20 -18.99 3.11
C LYS A 384 0.70 -18.86 2.83
N GLN A 385 -0.09 -18.37 3.78
CA GLN A 385 -1.54 -18.28 3.63
C GLN A 385 -1.97 -17.17 2.67
N ILE A 386 -1.31 -16.01 2.70
CA ILE A 386 -1.69 -14.84 1.90
C ILE A 386 -1.04 -14.88 0.52
N TYR A 387 0.26 -15.15 0.45
CA TYR A 387 1.07 -14.99 -0.77
C TYR A 387 1.56 -16.32 -1.35
N ASN A 388 1.24 -17.45 -0.72
CA ASN A 388 1.80 -18.77 -1.05
C ASN A 388 3.35 -18.82 -1.00
N LEU A 389 3.98 -17.95 -0.22
CA LEU A 389 5.44 -17.87 -0.09
C LEU A 389 5.94 -18.73 1.07
N ASP A 390 6.80 -19.71 0.78
CA ASP A 390 7.51 -20.44 1.83
C ASP A 390 8.75 -19.66 2.28
N VAL A 391 9.00 -19.63 3.59
CA VAL A 391 10.22 -19.05 4.17
C VAL A 391 11.31 -20.10 4.26
N THR A 392 12.51 -19.77 3.77
CA THR A 392 13.72 -20.58 3.90
C THR A 392 14.76 -19.82 4.71
N VAL A 393 15.18 -20.38 5.84
CA VAL A 393 16.21 -19.80 6.70
C VAL A 393 17.58 -20.21 6.18
N ILE A 394 18.35 -19.23 5.71
CA ILE A 394 19.67 -19.45 5.13
C ILE A 394 20.73 -19.32 6.22
N PRO A 395 21.67 -20.29 6.33
CA PRO A 395 22.77 -20.19 7.27
C PRO A 395 23.64 -18.95 7.02
N THR A 396 24.18 -18.36 8.09
CA THR A 396 25.12 -17.24 7.96
C THR A 396 26.45 -17.70 7.39
N HIS A 397 27.14 -16.84 6.63
CA HIS A 397 28.46 -17.17 6.09
C HIS A 397 29.48 -17.46 7.21
N LYS A 398 29.41 -16.67 8.29
CA LYS A 398 30.21 -16.85 9.51
C LYS A 398 29.33 -17.11 10.73
N PRO A 399 29.80 -17.85 11.74
CA PRO A 399 29.05 -18.08 12.97
C PRO A 399 28.70 -16.77 13.68
N MET A 400 27.44 -16.63 14.13
CA MET A 400 26.98 -15.47 14.89
C MET A 400 27.43 -15.59 16.36
N VAL A 401 28.20 -14.60 16.84
CA VAL A 401 28.82 -14.59 18.19
C VAL A 401 28.33 -13.45 19.09
N ARG A 402 27.31 -12.69 18.65
CA ARG A 402 26.72 -11.58 19.43
C ARG A 402 26.17 -12.09 20.75
N LYS A 403 26.39 -11.33 21.82
CA LYS A 403 25.85 -11.61 23.16
C LYS A 403 24.53 -10.87 23.37
N ASP A 404 23.42 -11.59 23.37
CA ASP A 404 22.10 -11.04 23.69
C ASP A 404 21.81 -11.21 25.20
N PHE A 405 21.83 -10.09 25.93
CA PHE A 405 21.55 -10.07 27.38
C PHE A 405 20.05 -10.15 27.66
N ALA A 406 19.69 -10.60 28.86
CA ALA A 406 18.31 -10.56 29.33
C ALA A 406 17.81 -9.11 29.46
N ASP A 407 16.48 -8.95 29.40
CA ASP A 407 15.85 -7.64 29.57
C ASP A 407 16.01 -7.15 31.01
N ILE A 408 16.25 -5.85 31.17
CA ILE A 408 16.24 -5.17 32.47
C ILE A 408 14.90 -4.47 32.63
N ILE A 409 14.20 -4.75 33.73
CA ILE A 409 12.86 -4.22 33.98
C ILE A 409 12.86 -3.32 35.20
N TYR A 410 12.29 -2.13 35.03
CA TYR A 410 12.11 -1.09 36.04
C TYR A 410 10.63 -0.91 36.38
N LYS A 411 10.37 -0.24 37.50
CA LYS A 411 9.01 0.06 37.93
C LYS A 411 8.43 1.23 37.14
N THR A 412 9.25 2.25 36.85
CA THR A 412 8.82 3.46 36.14
C THR A 412 9.69 3.79 34.93
N GLN A 413 9.11 4.46 33.94
CA GLN A 413 9.84 4.95 32.78
C GLN A 413 10.97 5.90 33.17
N ARG A 414 10.79 6.70 34.23
CA ARG A 414 11.82 7.63 34.71
C ARG A 414 13.09 6.89 35.10
N GLU A 415 12.98 5.86 35.95
CA GLU A 415 14.11 5.05 36.40
C GLU A 415 14.78 4.32 35.23
N LYS A 416 13.96 3.78 34.31
CA LYS A 416 14.42 3.15 33.08
C LYS A 416 15.32 4.09 32.27
N PHE A 417 14.85 5.30 31.95
CA PHE A 417 15.62 6.25 31.15
C PHE A 417 16.86 6.80 31.87
N GLU A 418 16.80 6.97 33.20
CA GLU A 418 17.98 7.33 34.01
C GLU A 418 19.06 6.24 33.92
N ALA A 419 18.68 4.96 34.03
CA ALA A 419 19.60 3.82 33.89
C ALA A 419 20.18 3.70 32.48
N ILE A 420 19.35 3.86 31.44
CA ILE A 420 19.79 3.88 30.04
C ILE A 420 20.87 4.95 29.83
N CYS A 421 20.65 6.17 30.34
CA CYS A 421 21.63 7.25 30.20
C CYS A 421 22.97 6.92 30.88
N LYS A 422 22.92 6.30 32.07
CA LYS A 422 24.11 5.88 32.81
C LYS A 422 24.91 4.84 32.01
N ASP A 423 24.24 3.82 31.48
CA ASP A 423 24.89 2.74 30.73
C ASP A 423 25.48 3.24 29.41
N ILE A 424 24.77 4.10 28.69
CA ILE A 424 25.29 4.78 27.49
C ILE A 424 26.55 5.60 27.84
N ALA A 425 26.52 6.36 28.94
CA ALA A 425 27.67 7.17 29.37
C ALA A 425 28.88 6.31 29.78
N GLU A 426 28.67 5.13 30.35
CA GLU A 426 29.73 4.17 30.67
C GLU A 426 30.35 3.54 29.41
N LEU A 427 29.51 3.12 28.46
CA LEU A 427 29.95 2.56 27.17
C LEU A 427 30.70 3.61 26.33
N ASN A 428 30.16 4.83 26.27
CA ASN A 428 30.78 5.94 25.58
C ASN A 428 32.17 6.28 26.16
N ARG A 429 32.32 6.30 27.50
CA ARG A 429 33.62 6.50 28.17
C ARG A 429 34.64 5.40 27.85
N LYS A 430 34.20 4.15 27.67
CA LYS A 430 35.05 3.05 27.20
C LYS A 430 35.38 3.15 25.70
N GLY A 431 34.65 4.00 24.96
CA GLY A 431 34.75 4.15 23.52
C GLY A 431 33.92 3.13 22.73
N GLN A 432 33.12 2.30 23.38
CA GLN A 432 32.29 1.32 22.67
C GLN A 432 31.12 2.04 21.97
N PRO A 433 30.90 1.82 20.66
CA PRO A 433 29.77 2.44 19.96
C PRO A 433 28.43 1.87 20.43
N VAL A 434 27.42 2.74 20.48
CA VAL A 434 26.07 2.39 20.95
C VAL A 434 25.03 2.83 19.94
N LEU A 435 24.15 1.91 19.54
CA LEU A 435 22.92 2.20 18.82
C LEU A 435 21.73 2.00 19.76
N VAL A 436 20.96 3.06 19.97
CA VAL A 436 19.78 3.06 20.82
C VAL A 436 18.52 3.08 19.96
N GLY A 437 17.67 2.07 20.09
CA GLY A 437 16.36 2.02 19.43
C GLY A 437 15.25 2.47 20.37
N THR A 438 14.46 3.44 19.94
CA THR A 438 13.23 3.91 20.62
C THR A 438 12.01 3.61 19.76
N VAL A 439 10.80 3.67 20.32
CA VAL A 439 9.55 3.43 19.57
C VAL A 439 8.87 4.70 19.04
N SER A 440 9.29 5.89 19.52
CA SER A 440 8.68 7.15 19.11
C SER A 440 9.66 8.32 19.14
N ILE A 441 9.36 9.34 18.33
CA ILE A 441 10.17 10.57 18.23
C ILE A 441 10.23 11.27 19.59
N GLU A 442 9.13 11.25 20.34
CA GLU A 442 9.07 11.84 21.68
C GLU A 442 10.09 11.19 22.63
N LYS A 443 10.17 9.86 22.65
CA LYS A 443 11.14 9.14 23.48
C LYS A 443 12.59 9.40 23.03
N SER A 444 12.82 9.49 21.72
CA SER A 444 14.13 9.88 21.16
C SER A 444 14.57 11.26 21.63
N GLU A 445 13.66 12.25 21.58
CA GLU A 445 13.94 13.62 22.03
C GLU A 445 14.12 13.71 23.56
N LEU A 446 13.35 12.94 24.33
CA LEU A 446 13.53 12.82 25.78
C LEU A 446 14.94 12.30 26.11
N LEU A 447 15.33 11.16 25.52
CA LEU A 447 16.66 10.58 25.74
C LEU A 447 17.78 11.51 25.29
N SER A 448 17.63 12.16 24.13
CA SER A 448 18.56 13.17 23.62
C SER A 448 18.80 14.31 24.62
N LYS A 449 17.71 14.85 25.20
CA LYS A 449 17.80 15.89 26.25
C LYS A 449 18.54 15.39 27.49
N MET A 450 18.32 14.15 27.91
CA MET A 450 18.99 13.56 29.07
C MET A 450 20.48 13.34 28.81
N LEU A 451 20.85 12.79 27.65
CA LEU A 451 22.25 12.59 27.27
C LEU A 451 23.02 13.91 27.10
N LYS A 452 22.37 14.97 26.61
CA LYS A 452 22.96 16.33 26.56
C LYS A 452 23.32 16.83 27.96
N LYS A 453 22.46 16.59 28.97
CA LYS A 453 22.74 16.95 30.37
C LYS A 453 23.93 16.17 30.93
N SER A 454 24.12 14.92 30.49
CA SER A 454 25.26 14.08 30.88
C SER A 454 26.52 14.30 30.04
N GLY A 455 26.51 15.23 29.08
CA GLY A 455 27.67 15.57 28.25
C GLY A 455 28.06 14.50 27.23
N VAL A 456 27.15 13.58 26.88
CA VAL A 456 27.43 12.50 25.91
C VAL A 456 27.08 12.97 24.49
N PRO A 457 28.06 13.09 23.57
CA PRO A 457 27.78 13.43 22.17
C PRO A 457 27.00 12.32 21.48
N HIS A 458 25.94 12.67 20.77
CA HIS A 458 25.09 11.69 20.07
C HIS A 458 24.38 12.30 18.86
N ASN A 459 23.92 11.43 17.97
CA ASN A 459 23.05 11.76 16.83
C ASN A 459 21.65 11.18 17.03
N VAL A 460 20.64 11.80 16.42
CA VAL A 460 19.24 11.34 16.46
C VAL A 460 18.72 11.15 15.05
N LEU A 461 18.12 10.00 14.77
CA LEU A 461 17.50 9.63 13.50
C LEU A 461 15.99 9.52 13.70
N ASN A 462 15.22 10.26 12.89
CA ASN A 462 13.77 10.42 13.08
C ASN A 462 12.96 10.00 11.85
N ALA A 463 13.56 9.24 10.91
CA ALA A 463 12.96 8.78 9.66
C ALA A 463 12.43 9.92 8.76
N LYS A 464 13.08 11.09 8.78
CA LYS A 464 12.65 12.26 7.98
C LYS A 464 13.55 12.54 6.79
N GLN A 465 14.83 12.22 6.89
CA GLN A 465 15.83 12.52 5.85
C GLN A 465 16.71 11.28 5.62
N HIS A 466 16.20 10.33 4.84
CA HIS A 466 16.84 9.01 4.67
C HIS A 466 18.31 9.08 4.22
N GLU A 467 18.65 9.99 3.31
CA GLU A 467 20.03 10.14 2.81
C GLU A 467 21.00 10.59 3.91
N ARG A 468 20.65 11.66 4.63
CA ARG A 468 21.46 12.15 5.77
C ARG A 468 21.51 11.14 6.91
N GLU A 469 20.42 10.44 7.15
CA GLU A 469 20.37 9.39 8.17
C GLU A 469 21.29 8.22 7.79
N ALA A 470 21.34 7.83 6.52
CA ALA A 470 22.25 6.80 6.03
C ALA A 470 23.72 7.17 6.25
N GLU A 471 24.11 8.43 6.02
CA GLU A 471 25.47 8.93 6.33
C GLU A 471 25.79 8.78 7.81
N ILE A 472 24.88 9.17 8.70
CA ILE A 472 25.06 9.06 10.15
C ILE A 472 25.16 7.59 10.57
N VAL A 473 24.35 6.70 9.98
CA VAL A 473 24.32 5.27 10.29
C VAL A 473 25.61 4.58 9.85
N ALA A 474 26.17 4.96 8.69
CA ALA A 474 27.43 4.41 8.19
C ALA A 474 28.60 4.66 9.18
N GLU A 475 28.58 5.80 9.90
CA GLU A 475 29.56 6.11 10.94
C GLU A 475 29.20 5.60 12.34
N ALA A 476 28.00 5.04 12.55
CA ALA A 476 27.51 4.68 13.89
C ALA A 476 28.36 3.59 14.56
N GLY A 477 29.13 2.82 13.78
CA GLY A 477 30.02 1.78 14.27
C GLY A 477 31.41 2.26 14.67
N TYR A 478 31.70 3.57 14.65
CA TYR A 478 33.01 4.11 15.03
C TYR A 478 33.15 4.34 16.53
N LYS A 479 34.38 4.27 17.02
CA LYS A 479 34.73 4.41 18.44
C LYS A 479 34.08 5.65 19.07
N GLY A 480 33.35 5.45 20.17
CA GLY A 480 32.69 6.49 20.95
C GLY A 480 31.43 7.09 20.32
N LYS A 481 30.95 6.59 19.17
CA LYS A 481 29.70 7.10 18.58
C LYS A 481 28.48 6.58 19.33
N VAL A 482 27.53 7.48 19.57
CA VAL A 482 26.20 7.15 20.11
C VAL A 482 25.15 7.63 19.12
N THR A 483 24.29 6.72 18.71
CA THR A 483 23.24 7.00 17.72
C THR A 483 21.90 6.56 18.29
N ILE A 484 20.92 7.46 18.32
CA ILE A 484 19.54 7.20 18.70
C ILE A 484 18.73 7.06 17.41
N ALA A 485 18.03 5.95 17.24
CA ALA A 485 17.17 5.68 16.11
C ALA A 485 15.73 5.50 16.58
N THR A 486 14.83 6.33 16.05
CA THR A 486 13.39 6.16 16.23
C THR A 486 12.89 5.02 15.34
N ASN A 487 12.20 4.05 15.93
CA ASN A 487 11.79 2.78 15.32
C ASN A 487 12.98 2.10 14.63
N MET A 488 12.96 2.09 13.30
CA MET A 488 14.01 1.50 12.47
C MET A 488 14.61 2.52 11.50
N ALA A 489 14.71 3.80 11.92
CA ALA A 489 15.41 4.82 11.15
C ALA A 489 16.84 4.35 10.79
N GLY A 490 17.28 4.66 9.57
CA GLY A 490 18.54 4.11 9.04
C GLY A 490 18.45 2.68 8.51
N ARG A 491 17.25 2.19 8.18
CA ARG A 491 17.08 0.88 7.53
C ARG A 491 17.81 0.80 6.19
N GLY A 492 18.20 -0.41 5.80
CA GLY A 492 18.90 -0.66 4.54
C GLY A 492 20.37 -0.21 4.52
N THR A 493 20.86 0.48 5.56
CA THR A 493 22.26 0.88 5.68
C THR A 493 23.02 -0.04 6.64
N ASP A 494 24.23 -0.44 6.22
CA ASP A 494 25.12 -1.30 6.99
C ASP A 494 25.95 -0.49 7.99
N ILE A 495 26.12 -1.03 9.21
CA ILE A 495 26.94 -0.41 10.26
C ILE A 495 28.22 -1.21 10.35
N LYS A 496 29.27 -0.71 9.71
CA LYS A 496 30.60 -1.33 9.77
C LYS A 496 31.32 -0.89 11.04
N LEU A 497 31.99 -1.84 11.70
CA LEU A 497 32.79 -1.53 12.88
C LEU A 497 34.06 -0.77 12.45
N GLY A 498 34.31 0.36 13.10
CA GLY A 498 35.55 1.12 12.90
C GLY A 498 36.76 0.43 13.50
N GLU A 499 37.95 0.96 13.22
CA GLU A 499 39.21 0.43 13.74
C GLU A 499 39.21 0.35 15.28
N GLY A 500 39.66 -0.79 15.81
CA GLY A 500 39.77 -1.05 17.25
C GLY A 500 38.43 -1.28 17.99
N VAL A 501 37.29 -1.22 17.30
CA VAL A 501 35.96 -1.41 17.93
C VAL A 501 35.69 -2.88 18.29
N THR A 502 36.26 -3.83 17.54
CA THR A 502 36.16 -5.27 17.83
C THR A 502 36.73 -5.59 19.22
N ASP A 503 37.83 -4.95 19.60
CA ASP A 503 38.50 -5.14 20.89
C ASP A 503 37.69 -4.56 22.06
N LEU A 504 36.85 -3.56 21.76
CA LEU A 504 35.90 -2.97 22.71
C LEU A 504 34.62 -3.80 22.88
N GLY A 505 34.54 -4.97 22.23
CA GLY A 505 33.38 -5.85 22.27
C GLY A 505 32.34 -5.58 21.18
N GLY A 506 32.68 -4.76 20.17
CA GLY A 506 31.83 -4.46 19.03
C GLY A 506 30.69 -3.48 19.32
N LEU A 507 29.74 -3.38 18.40
CA LEU A 507 28.57 -2.50 18.54
C LEU A 507 27.63 -3.00 19.65
N HIS A 508 27.26 -2.12 20.58
CA HIS A 508 26.23 -2.38 21.58
C HIS A 508 24.86 -1.87 21.11
N ILE A 509 23.85 -2.74 21.14
CA ILE A 509 22.46 -2.39 20.82
C ILE A 509 21.67 -2.23 22.12
N LEU A 510 21.00 -1.09 22.27
CA LEU A 510 20.14 -0.80 23.41
C LEU A 510 18.71 -0.56 22.92
N GLY A 511 17.77 -1.40 23.30
CA GLY A 511 16.34 -1.13 23.10
C GLY A 511 15.75 -0.43 24.32
N THR A 512 15.10 0.72 24.14
CA THR A 512 14.52 1.46 25.27
C THR A 512 13.16 0.92 25.69
N GLU A 513 12.52 0.15 24.80
CA GLU A 513 11.19 -0.47 24.92
C GLU A 513 11.14 -1.71 24.01
N ARG A 514 10.10 -2.53 24.17
CA ARG A 514 9.76 -3.62 23.26
C ARG A 514 8.75 -3.13 22.24
N HIS A 515 8.94 -3.48 20.97
CA HIS A 515 7.94 -3.20 19.94
C HIS A 515 6.75 -4.16 20.08
N GLU A 516 5.65 -3.87 19.39
CA GLU A 516 4.49 -4.77 19.29
C GLU A 516 4.88 -6.14 18.74
N SER A 517 5.88 -6.17 17.83
CA SER A 517 6.37 -7.38 17.20
C SER A 517 7.80 -7.73 17.63
N ARG A 518 8.02 -9.01 17.91
CA ARG A 518 9.35 -9.55 18.22
C ARG A 518 10.30 -9.44 17.02
N ARG A 519 9.74 -9.45 15.81
CA ARG A 519 10.47 -9.30 14.55
C ARG A 519 11.26 -7.99 14.53
N ILE A 520 10.61 -6.88 14.85
CA ILE A 520 11.21 -5.54 14.88
C ILE A 520 12.33 -5.46 15.93
N ASP A 521 12.11 -6.03 17.13
CA ASP A 521 13.15 -6.12 18.14
C ASP A 521 14.38 -6.90 17.62
N ASN A 522 14.16 -8.00 16.91
CA ASN A 522 15.23 -8.82 16.34
C ASN A 522 15.96 -8.10 15.19
N GLN A 523 15.26 -7.28 14.40
CA GLN A 523 15.89 -6.42 13.40
C GLN A 523 16.83 -5.39 14.06
N LEU A 524 16.40 -4.78 15.17
CA LEU A 524 17.25 -3.88 15.97
C LEU A 524 18.48 -4.61 16.49
N ARG A 525 18.33 -5.80 17.09
CA ARG A 525 19.47 -6.64 17.52
C ARG A 525 20.41 -6.97 16.36
N GLY A 526 19.85 -7.31 15.19
CA GLY A 526 20.56 -7.62 13.95
C GLY A 526 21.41 -6.49 13.38
N ARG A 527 21.34 -5.28 13.96
CA ARG A 527 22.27 -4.19 13.65
C ARG A 527 23.69 -4.46 14.15
N SER A 528 23.86 -5.36 15.12
CA SER A 528 25.17 -5.78 15.66
C SER A 528 25.48 -7.25 15.39
N GLY A 529 26.76 -7.60 15.44
CA GLY A 529 27.28 -8.97 15.28
C GLY A 529 27.20 -9.52 13.85
N ARG A 530 27.41 -8.65 12.86
CA ARG A 530 27.35 -8.99 11.43
C ARG A 530 28.61 -9.74 11.01
N GLN A 531 28.48 -10.72 10.11
CA GLN A 531 29.63 -11.48 9.59
C GLN A 531 30.56 -12.05 10.69
N GLY A 532 29.99 -12.45 11.83
CA GLY A 532 30.74 -13.00 12.97
C GLY A 532 31.49 -11.97 13.82
N ASP A 533 31.24 -10.68 13.61
CA ASP A 533 31.77 -9.63 14.48
C ASP A 533 31.30 -9.80 15.93
N PRO A 534 32.13 -9.41 16.93
CA PRO A 534 31.67 -9.31 18.30
C PRO A 534 30.59 -8.21 18.40
N GLY A 535 29.74 -8.34 19.40
CA GLY A 535 28.67 -7.39 19.64
C GLY A 535 27.83 -7.78 20.83
N SER A 536 26.95 -6.88 21.25
CA SER A 536 25.98 -7.18 22.29
C SER A 536 24.66 -6.47 22.09
N SER A 537 23.59 -7.02 22.68
CA SER A 537 22.29 -6.35 22.73
C SER A 537 21.64 -6.47 24.11
N ARG A 538 20.88 -5.45 24.51
CA ARG A 538 20.08 -5.44 25.75
C ARG A 538 18.85 -4.56 25.58
N PHE A 539 17.74 -4.95 26.20
CA PHE A 539 16.51 -4.15 26.24
C PHE A 539 16.22 -3.71 27.67
N TYR A 540 15.70 -2.49 27.80
CA TYR A 540 15.29 -1.85 29.04
C TYR A 540 13.79 -1.65 28.97
N LEU A 541 13.07 -1.98 30.03
CA LEU A 541 11.60 -1.95 30.07
C LEU A 541 11.12 -1.34 31.37
N ALA A 542 9.92 -0.79 31.35
CA ALA A 542 9.23 -0.33 32.54
C ALA A 542 7.78 -0.86 32.56
N LEU A 543 7.22 -1.00 33.76
CA LEU A 543 5.83 -1.46 33.93
C LEU A 543 4.78 -0.52 33.33
N ASP A 544 5.09 0.77 33.29
CA ASP A 544 4.27 1.84 32.73
C ASP A 544 4.54 2.07 31.23
N ASP A 545 5.31 1.21 30.55
CA ASP A 545 5.43 1.20 29.08
C ASP A 545 4.11 0.79 28.42
N ASP A 546 3.85 1.28 27.21
CA ASP A 546 2.56 1.09 26.52
C ASP A 546 2.22 -0.40 26.29
N LEU A 547 3.19 -1.21 25.87
CA LEU A 547 3.01 -2.66 25.71
C LEU A 547 2.61 -3.34 27.03
N MET A 548 3.17 -2.88 28.15
CA MET A 548 2.91 -3.45 29.48
C MET A 548 1.55 -3.00 30.01
N ARG A 549 1.16 -1.74 29.76
CA ARG A 549 -0.16 -1.20 30.11
C ARG A 549 -1.28 -1.92 29.35
N LEU A 550 -1.09 -2.17 28.05
CA LEU A 550 -2.11 -2.77 27.20
C LEU A 550 -2.26 -4.29 27.42
N PHE A 551 -1.18 -5.00 27.77
CA PHE A 551 -1.18 -6.47 27.73
C PHE A 551 -0.59 -7.18 28.97
N GLY A 552 -0.07 -6.44 29.94
CA GLY A 552 0.68 -6.93 31.10
C GLY A 552 0.03 -6.74 32.46
N SER A 553 -1.09 -6.03 32.56
CA SER A 553 -1.58 -5.46 33.83
C SER A 553 -1.95 -6.49 34.91
N ASP A 554 -2.62 -7.60 34.62
CA ASP A 554 -3.15 -8.44 35.71
C ASP A 554 -2.17 -9.50 36.22
N ARG A 555 -1.36 -10.10 35.34
CA ARG A 555 -0.43 -11.19 35.71
C ARG A 555 0.96 -10.70 36.08
N ILE A 556 1.44 -9.63 35.43
CA ILE A 556 2.82 -9.16 35.66
C ILE A 556 2.86 -8.26 36.90
N ALA A 557 1.87 -7.38 37.09
CA ALA A 557 1.77 -6.57 38.30
C ALA A 557 1.69 -7.45 39.57
N GLY A 558 0.82 -8.46 39.58
CA GLY A 558 0.71 -9.39 40.71
C GLY A 558 1.95 -10.27 40.94
N LEU A 559 2.78 -10.50 39.93
CA LEU A 559 4.08 -11.17 40.09
C LEU A 559 5.12 -10.22 40.69
N MET A 560 5.08 -8.94 40.31
CA MET A 560 6.01 -7.92 40.80
C MET A 560 5.72 -7.49 42.23
N ASP A 561 4.45 -7.40 42.62
CA ASP A 561 4.04 -7.16 44.02
C ASP A 561 4.56 -8.27 44.95
N ARG A 562 4.59 -9.52 44.48
CA ARG A 562 5.15 -10.66 45.22
C ARG A 562 6.68 -10.69 45.25
N LEU A 563 7.33 -10.10 44.25
CA LEU A 563 8.80 -10.00 44.18
C LEU A 563 9.34 -8.86 45.05
N GLY A 564 8.48 -7.98 45.57
CA GLY A 564 8.87 -6.95 46.55
C GLY A 564 9.77 -5.86 45.97
N MET A 565 9.57 -5.51 44.68
CA MET A 565 10.42 -4.59 43.94
C MET A 565 10.40 -3.18 44.55
N GLN A 566 11.56 -2.69 45.00
CA GLN A 566 11.70 -1.34 45.55
C GLN A 566 11.99 -0.31 44.44
N ASP A 567 11.68 0.96 44.71
CA ASP A 567 11.98 2.06 43.78
C ASP A 567 13.51 2.12 43.55
N GLY A 568 13.93 2.14 42.28
CA GLY A 568 15.33 2.13 41.86
C GLY A 568 15.98 0.75 41.69
N GLU A 569 15.29 -0.36 42.01
CA GLU A 569 15.79 -1.72 41.75
C GLU A 569 15.43 -2.20 40.34
N ALA A 570 16.36 -2.91 39.70
CA ALA A 570 16.16 -3.52 38.38
C ALA A 570 15.97 -5.04 38.53
N ILE A 571 15.00 -5.60 37.82
CA ILE A 571 14.79 -7.05 37.76
C ILE A 571 15.33 -7.59 36.44
N GLU A 572 16.27 -8.53 36.53
CA GLU A 572 16.68 -9.39 35.41
C GLU A 572 16.12 -10.80 35.64
N ASN A 573 14.97 -11.11 35.01
CA ASN A 573 14.36 -12.43 35.15
C ASN A 573 13.85 -12.98 33.81
N ARG A 574 14.39 -14.16 33.43
CA ARG A 574 14.02 -14.88 32.19
C ARG A 574 12.52 -15.23 32.12
N MET A 575 11.85 -15.44 33.25
CA MET A 575 10.41 -15.72 33.29
C MET A 575 9.59 -14.51 32.81
N ILE A 576 10.00 -13.29 33.18
CA ILE A 576 9.31 -12.06 32.78
C ILE A 576 9.56 -11.79 31.29
N THR A 577 10.80 -11.95 30.80
CA THR A 577 11.11 -11.90 29.36
C THR A 577 10.18 -12.82 28.56
N LYS A 578 9.97 -14.07 29.01
CA LYS A 578 9.03 -15.01 28.36
C LYS A 578 7.57 -14.53 28.41
N ALA A 579 7.14 -13.90 29.50
CA ALA A 579 5.79 -13.36 29.62
C ALA A 579 5.56 -12.21 28.62
N ILE A 580 6.55 -11.34 28.43
CA ILE A 580 6.54 -10.26 27.44
C ILE A 580 6.52 -10.82 26.01
N GLU A 581 7.34 -11.85 25.72
CA GLU A 581 7.30 -12.54 24.42
C GLU A 581 5.91 -13.12 24.11
N ASN A 582 5.20 -13.64 25.11
CA ASN A 582 3.83 -14.13 24.93
C ASN A 582 2.81 -12.99 24.78
N ALA A 583 3.08 -11.80 25.32
CA ALA A 583 2.27 -10.61 25.06
C ALA A 583 2.44 -10.17 23.60
N GLN A 584 3.68 -10.01 23.11
CA GLN A 584 3.96 -9.66 21.71
C GLN A 584 3.28 -10.62 20.72
N LYS A 585 3.35 -11.94 20.96
CA LYS A 585 2.66 -12.93 20.10
C LYS A 585 1.14 -12.74 20.03
N ARG A 586 0.51 -12.28 21.13
CA ARG A 586 -0.94 -11.99 21.13
C ARG A 586 -1.25 -10.75 20.31
N VAL A 587 -0.40 -9.72 20.40
CA VAL A 587 -0.52 -8.50 19.58
C VAL A 587 -0.31 -8.80 18.10
N GLU A 588 0.72 -9.59 17.76
CA GLU A 588 0.98 -10.05 16.40
C GLU A 588 -0.21 -10.85 15.83
N ALA A 589 -0.77 -11.79 16.59
CA ALA A 589 -1.95 -12.54 16.18
C ALA A 589 -3.18 -11.66 15.97
N HIS A 590 -3.38 -10.65 16.83
CA HIS A 590 -4.48 -9.69 16.66
C HIS A 590 -4.30 -8.84 15.38
N ASN A 591 -3.09 -8.32 15.16
CA ASN A 591 -2.76 -7.57 13.95
C ASN A 591 -2.91 -8.42 12.67
N PHE A 592 -2.56 -9.71 12.75
CA PHE A 592 -2.76 -10.66 11.66
C PHE A 592 -4.25 -10.84 11.32
N GLU A 593 -5.12 -11.00 12.31
CA GLU A 593 -6.57 -11.12 12.07
C GLU A 593 -7.16 -9.85 11.43
N ILE A 594 -6.69 -8.66 11.82
CA ILE A 594 -7.09 -7.39 11.16
C ILE A 594 -6.70 -7.41 9.68
N ARG A 595 -5.45 -7.75 9.35
CA ARG A 595 -4.97 -7.80 7.96
C ARG A 595 -5.70 -8.87 7.15
N LYS A 596 -5.94 -10.04 7.73
CA LYS A 596 -6.68 -11.13 7.11
C LYS A 596 -8.12 -10.69 6.80
N THR A 597 -8.80 -10.06 7.75
CA THR A 597 -10.16 -9.54 7.54
C THR A 597 -10.18 -8.52 6.40
N LEU A 598 -9.24 -7.58 6.39
CA LEU A 598 -9.12 -6.56 5.34
C LEU A 598 -8.88 -7.19 3.95
N LEU A 599 -8.01 -8.19 3.85
CA LEU A 599 -7.78 -8.96 2.63
C LEU A 599 -9.03 -9.68 2.15
N GLU A 600 -9.78 -10.29 3.07
CA GLU A 600 -10.99 -11.05 2.71
C GLU A 600 -12.10 -10.16 2.12
N TYR A 601 -12.25 -8.92 2.59
CA TYR A 601 -13.12 -7.94 1.96
C TYR A 601 -12.59 -7.49 0.60
N ASP A 602 -11.28 -7.22 0.50
CA ASP A 602 -10.67 -6.82 -0.76
C ASP A 602 -10.66 -7.94 -1.80
N ASP A 603 -10.65 -9.22 -1.42
CA ASP A 603 -10.76 -10.36 -2.34
C ASP A 603 -12.07 -10.33 -3.14
N VAL A 604 -13.17 -9.90 -2.51
CA VAL A 604 -14.46 -9.71 -3.21
C VAL A 604 -14.36 -8.57 -4.21
N MET A 605 -13.80 -7.43 -3.78
CA MET A 605 -13.57 -6.28 -4.67
C MET A 605 -12.60 -6.60 -5.80
N ASN A 606 -11.59 -7.44 -5.54
CA ASN A 606 -10.58 -7.80 -6.52
C ASN A 606 -11.16 -8.65 -7.64
N GLN A 607 -12.10 -9.55 -7.36
CA GLN A 607 -12.82 -10.30 -8.39
C GLN A 607 -13.61 -9.37 -9.32
N GLN A 608 -14.35 -8.41 -8.75
CA GLN A 608 -15.11 -7.43 -9.53
C GLN A 608 -14.18 -6.53 -10.36
N ARG A 609 -13.08 -6.08 -9.74
CA ARG A 609 -12.06 -5.26 -10.37
C ARG A 609 -11.43 -5.94 -11.58
N HIS A 610 -11.09 -7.23 -11.49
CA HIS A 610 -10.52 -7.96 -12.63
C HIS A 610 -11.45 -7.90 -13.83
N VAL A 611 -12.76 -8.17 -13.63
CA VAL A 611 -13.76 -8.07 -14.71
C VAL A 611 -13.80 -6.66 -15.32
N ILE A 612 -13.82 -5.63 -14.48
CA ILE A 612 -13.91 -4.23 -14.96
C ILE A 612 -12.62 -3.78 -15.64
N TYR A 613 -11.46 -4.16 -15.14
CA TYR A 613 -10.18 -3.76 -15.71
C TYR A 613 -9.89 -4.50 -17.01
N ASP A 614 -10.27 -5.76 -17.11
CA ASP A 614 -10.21 -6.53 -18.36
C ASP A 614 -11.15 -5.91 -19.40
N GLN A 615 -12.41 -5.65 -19.04
CA GLN A 615 -13.36 -4.98 -19.92
C GLN A 615 -12.88 -3.59 -20.36
N ARG A 616 -12.31 -2.80 -19.44
CA ARG A 616 -11.74 -1.49 -19.78
C ARG A 616 -10.59 -1.61 -20.76
N ARG A 617 -9.71 -2.61 -20.58
CA ARG A 617 -8.59 -2.88 -21.48
C ARG A 617 -9.08 -3.31 -22.86
N ASP A 618 -10.10 -4.15 -22.94
CA ASP A 618 -10.71 -4.55 -24.20
C ASP A 618 -11.29 -3.33 -24.94
N LEU A 619 -12.05 -2.46 -24.24
CA LEU A 619 -12.58 -1.22 -24.82
C LEU A 619 -11.47 -0.30 -25.37
N MET A 620 -10.29 -0.26 -24.72
CA MET A 620 -9.16 0.55 -25.16
C MET A 620 -8.38 -0.05 -26.35
N THR A 621 -8.43 -1.38 -26.54
CA THR A 621 -7.54 -2.09 -27.48
C THR A 621 -8.23 -2.61 -28.73
N LEU A 622 -9.54 -2.87 -28.68
CA LEU A 622 -10.30 -3.37 -29.83
C LEU A 622 -10.39 -2.33 -30.95
N ASP A 623 -10.22 -2.80 -32.18
CA ASP A 623 -10.30 -1.96 -33.40
C ASP A 623 -11.73 -1.47 -33.66
N SER A 624 -12.74 -2.27 -33.34
CA SER A 624 -14.16 -1.95 -33.48
C SER A 624 -14.95 -2.29 -32.22
N LEU A 625 -15.84 -1.40 -31.81
CA LEU A 625 -16.73 -1.56 -30.65
C LEU A 625 -18.21 -1.70 -31.03
N GLU A 626 -18.51 -1.82 -32.32
CA GLU A 626 -19.88 -1.89 -32.82
C GLU A 626 -20.60 -3.15 -32.32
N GLU A 627 -19.94 -4.31 -32.36
CA GLU A 627 -20.50 -5.56 -31.83
C GLU A 627 -20.79 -5.47 -30.32
N HIS A 628 -19.97 -4.74 -29.57
CA HIS A 628 -20.21 -4.53 -28.13
C HIS A 628 -21.43 -3.63 -27.91
N ALA A 629 -21.58 -2.57 -28.69
CA ALA A 629 -22.74 -1.67 -28.60
C ALA A 629 -24.03 -2.42 -28.95
N LEU A 630 -24.00 -3.25 -29.98
CA LEU A 630 -25.15 -4.06 -30.40
C LEU A 630 -25.50 -5.13 -29.37
N SER A 631 -24.50 -5.81 -28.80
CA SER A 631 -24.74 -6.75 -27.70
C SER A 631 -25.37 -6.06 -26.48
N PHE A 632 -24.96 -4.83 -26.15
CA PHE A 632 -25.59 -4.05 -25.08
C PHE A 632 -27.05 -3.72 -25.41
N ALA A 633 -27.32 -3.34 -26.66
CA ALA A 633 -28.68 -3.09 -27.11
C ALA A 633 -29.57 -4.34 -27.02
N ASP A 634 -29.06 -5.48 -27.50
CA ASP A 634 -29.77 -6.77 -27.45
C ASP A 634 -30.11 -7.18 -26.01
N ASP A 635 -29.14 -7.10 -25.10
CA ASP A 635 -29.36 -7.41 -23.68
C ASP A 635 -30.43 -6.50 -23.05
N LEU A 636 -30.37 -5.19 -23.33
CA LEU A 636 -31.35 -4.21 -22.83
C LEU A 636 -32.75 -4.46 -23.39
N LEU A 637 -32.84 -4.83 -24.67
CA LEU A 637 -34.11 -5.17 -25.31
C LEU A 637 -34.68 -6.46 -24.71
N ASP A 638 -33.87 -7.50 -24.54
CA ASP A 638 -34.32 -8.76 -23.94
C ASP A 638 -34.86 -8.54 -22.51
N GLU A 639 -34.17 -7.76 -21.69
CA GLU A 639 -34.64 -7.41 -20.35
C GLU A 639 -35.92 -6.56 -20.38
N THR A 640 -35.98 -5.56 -21.27
CA THR A 640 -37.14 -4.67 -21.38
C THR A 640 -38.39 -5.46 -21.80
N TYR A 641 -38.28 -6.37 -22.77
CA TYR A 641 -39.41 -7.17 -23.24
C TYR A 641 -39.74 -8.37 -22.34
N ALA A 642 -38.83 -8.82 -21.47
CA ALA A 642 -39.08 -9.91 -20.54
C ALA A 642 -40.28 -9.63 -19.60
N VAL A 643 -40.57 -8.36 -19.32
CA VAL A 643 -41.72 -7.92 -18.49
C VAL A 643 -43.06 -8.34 -19.11
N LEU A 644 -43.13 -8.53 -20.43
CA LEU A 644 -44.36 -8.93 -21.12
C LEU A 644 -44.70 -10.43 -20.95
N GLY A 645 -43.83 -11.21 -20.29
CA GLY A 645 -44.06 -12.62 -20.00
C GLY A 645 -43.85 -13.56 -21.20
N GLY A 646 -44.31 -14.80 -21.07
CA GLY A 646 -44.18 -15.81 -22.11
C GLY A 646 -45.28 -15.72 -23.18
N PRO A 647 -45.21 -16.50 -24.28
CA PRO A 647 -46.19 -16.44 -25.39
C PRO A 647 -47.66 -16.74 -25.04
N LYS A 648 -47.94 -17.12 -23.79
CA LYS A 648 -49.27 -17.50 -23.28
C LYS A 648 -49.92 -16.42 -22.42
N ASP A 649 -49.18 -15.40 -22.00
CA ASP A 649 -49.68 -14.31 -21.18
C ASP A 649 -50.10 -13.15 -22.09
N LYS A 650 -51.29 -12.60 -21.87
CA LYS A 650 -51.69 -11.35 -22.53
C LYS A 650 -51.15 -10.20 -21.66
N PRO A 651 -50.17 -9.41 -22.14
CA PRO A 651 -49.67 -8.28 -21.37
C PRO A 651 -50.79 -7.25 -21.17
N ASP A 652 -50.88 -6.71 -19.96
CA ASP A 652 -51.81 -5.63 -19.65
C ASP A 652 -51.29 -4.26 -20.17
N GLU A 653 -52.15 -3.24 -20.09
CA GLU A 653 -51.83 -1.91 -20.57
C GLU A 653 -50.70 -1.23 -19.77
N GLU A 654 -50.53 -1.60 -18.49
CA GLU A 654 -49.48 -1.07 -17.61
C GLU A 654 -48.11 -1.62 -18.00
N MET A 655 -48.01 -2.92 -18.27
CA MET A 655 -46.81 -3.58 -18.79
C MET A 655 -46.40 -3.01 -20.14
N LEU A 656 -47.34 -2.85 -21.07
CA LEU A 656 -47.07 -2.27 -22.39
C LEU A 656 -46.57 -0.81 -22.29
N ASN A 657 -47.16 -0.02 -21.38
CA ASN A 657 -46.71 1.35 -21.13
C ASN A 657 -45.34 1.41 -20.44
N SER A 658 -45.02 0.47 -19.55
CA SER A 658 -43.70 0.34 -18.93
C SER A 658 -42.62 0.07 -20.00
N VAL A 659 -42.86 -0.89 -20.89
CA VAL A 659 -41.97 -1.18 -22.02
C VAL A 659 -41.82 0.04 -22.93
N ARG A 660 -42.93 0.68 -23.31
CA ARG A 660 -42.91 1.89 -24.14
C ARG A 660 -42.07 3.00 -23.49
N THR A 661 -42.25 3.25 -22.21
CA THR A 661 -41.51 4.28 -21.47
C THR A 661 -40.02 3.99 -21.48
N ARG A 662 -39.61 2.76 -21.18
CA ARG A 662 -38.19 2.36 -21.14
C ARG A 662 -37.52 2.46 -22.51
N LEU A 663 -38.20 2.06 -23.59
CA LEU A 663 -37.69 2.20 -24.96
C LEU A 663 -37.48 3.66 -25.37
N VAL A 664 -38.31 4.59 -24.88
CA VAL A 664 -38.11 6.03 -25.12
C VAL A 664 -36.94 6.55 -24.28
N GLU A 665 -36.93 6.28 -22.98
CA GLU A 665 -35.92 6.84 -22.07
C GLU A 665 -34.50 6.34 -22.32
N VAL A 666 -34.36 5.07 -22.69
CA VAL A 666 -33.04 4.42 -22.85
C VAL A 666 -32.57 4.46 -24.30
N LEU A 667 -33.47 4.28 -25.27
CA LEU A 667 -33.09 4.08 -26.68
C LEU A 667 -33.58 5.20 -27.63
N ASP A 668 -34.36 6.16 -27.13
CA ASP A 668 -34.99 7.24 -27.91
C ASP A 668 -35.70 6.75 -29.18
N LEU A 669 -36.41 5.62 -29.10
CA LEU A 669 -37.15 5.07 -30.24
C LEU A 669 -38.36 5.93 -30.63
N SER A 670 -38.71 6.94 -29.82
CA SER A 670 -39.77 7.91 -30.11
C SER A 670 -39.55 8.72 -31.40
N ARG A 671 -38.33 8.70 -31.94
CA ARG A 671 -37.95 9.35 -33.20
C ARG A 671 -38.53 8.69 -34.45
N PHE A 672 -38.93 7.42 -34.37
CA PHE A 672 -39.56 6.70 -35.47
C PHE A 672 -41.07 6.97 -35.45
N GLU A 673 -41.67 7.28 -36.61
CA GLU A 673 -43.08 7.66 -36.67
C GLU A 673 -43.99 6.46 -36.36
N GLU A 674 -43.53 5.27 -36.73
CA GLU A 674 -44.17 3.98 -36.47
C GLU A 674 -44.29 3.69 -34.96
N PHE A 675 -43.32 4.13 -34.14
CA PHE A 675 -43.35 3.95 -32.67
C PHE A 675 -44.54 4.66 -32.03
N LYS A 676 -45.00 5.77 -32.63
CA LYS A 676 -46.13 6.54 -32.11
C LYS A 676 -47.47 5.82 -32.31
N GLN A 677 -47.54 4.88 -33.25
CA GLN A 677 -48.75 4.16 -33.61
C GLN A 677 -48.92 2.92 -32.73
N GLU A 678 -47.91 2.04 -32.69
CA GLU A 678 -47.95 0.77 -31.95
C GLU A 678 -46.61 0.50 -31.26
N LEU A 679 -46.63 -0.34 -30.22
CA LEU A 679 -45.39 -0.79 -29.57
C LEU A 679 -44.64 -1.73 -30.55
N PRO A 680 -43.37 -1.46 -30.90
CA PRO A 680 -42.64 -2.30 -31.83
C PRO A 680 -42.40 -3.70 -31.26
N SER A 681 -42.18 -4.70 -32.13
CA SER A 681 -41.65 -6.00 -31.70
C SER A 681 -40.19 -5.86 -31.24
N ARG A 682 -39.70 -6.83 -30.45
CA ARG A 682 -38.28 -6.87 -30.04
C ARG A 682 -37.32 -6.83 -31.23
N GLU A 683 -37.63 -7.58 -32.28
CA GLU A 683 -36.85 -7.60 -33.53
C GLU A 683 -36.84 -6.23 -34.22
N GLN A 684 -38.03 -5.61 -34.36
CA GLN A 684 -38.16 -4.29 -34.97
C GLN A 684 -37.45 -3.19 -34.16
N ALA A 685 -37.52 -3.26 -32.83
CA ALA A 685 -36.78 -2.35 -31.95
C ALA A 685 -35.27 -2.50 -32.13
N GLY A 686 -34.76 -3.72 -32.29
CA GLY A 686 -33.35 -4.00 -32.60
C GLY A 686 -32.91 -3.40 -33.94
N GLU A 687 -33.71 -3.57 -35.00
CA GLU A 687 -33.45 -2.96 -36.32
C GLU A 687 -33.40 -1.43 -36.23
N TRP A 688 -34.25 -0.82 -35.41
CA TRP A 688 -34.27 0.62 -35.20
C TRP A 688 -33.04 1.11 -34.42
N VAL A 689 -32.56 0.37 -33.43
CA VAL A 689 -31.31 0.70 -32.74
C VAL A 689 -30.12 0.61 -33.70
N GLN A 690 -30.05 -0.45 -34.51
CA GLN A 690 -29.03 -0.57 -35.57
C GLN A 690 -29.07 0.64 -36.51
N ALA A 691 -30.25 1.04 -36.98
CA ALA A 691 -30.41 2.19 -37.85
C ALA A 691 -29.94 3.50 -37.21
N ILE A 692 -30.13 3.67 -35.89
CA ILE A 692 -29.58 4.82 -35.15
C ILE A 692 -28.05 4.78 -35.14
N LEU A 693 -27.45 3.63 -34.86
CA LEU A 693 -25.99 3.47 -34.82
C LEU A 693 -25.36 3.64 -36.21
N ASP A 694 -26.00 3.14 -37.27
CA ASP A 694 -25.58 3.34 -38.66
C ASP A 694 -25.62 4.81 -39.06
N ASN A 695 -26.67 5.54 -38.63
CA ASN A 695 -26.76 6.98 -38.85
C ASN A 695 -25.64 7.73 -38.11
N LEU A 696 -25.36 7.35 -36.86
CA LEU A 696 -24.27 7.89 -36.07
C LEU A 696 -22.91 7.63 -36.74
N LYS A 697 -22.70 6.41 -37.27
CA LYS A 697 -21.50 6.03 -38.03
C LYS A 697 -21.34 6.88 -39.30
N GLY A 698 -22.42 7.10 -40.03
CA GLY A 698 -22.43 7.97 -41.21
C GLY A 698 -22.10 9.44 -40.89
N GLN A 699 -22.52 9.95 -39.72
CA GLN A 699 -22.23 11.31 -39.28
C GLN A 699 -20.81 11.48 -38.71
N ALA A 700 -20.33 10.49 -37.94
CA ALA A 700 -19.04 10.54 -37.27
C ALA A 700 -17.85 10.15 -38.18
N GLY A 701 -18.10 9.39 -39.25
CA GLY A 701 -17.05 8.96 -40.18
C GLY A 701 -15.96 8.15 -39.50
N ASP A 702 -14.70 8.51 -39.73
CA ASP A 702 -13.53 7.81 -39.19
C ASP A 702 -13.46 7.85 -37.65
N HIS A 703 -14.11 8.83 -37.01
CA HIS A 703 -14.14 8.98 -35.55
C HIS A 703 -15.21 8.11 -34.87
N TYR A 704 -16.01 7.33 -35.60
CA TYR A 704 -17.11 6.55 -35.01
C TYR A 704 -16.66 5.65 -33.86
N ASN A 705 -15.56 4.93 -34.02
CA ASN A 705 -15.03 4.05 -32.97
C ASN A 705 -14.51 4.84 -31.76
N GLU A 706 -13.96 6.04 -31.96
CA GLU A 706 -13.51 6.91 -30.87
C GLU A 706 -14.69 7.42 -30.06
N VAL A 707 -15.80 7.76 -30.73
CA VAL A 707 -17.07 8.14 -30.10
C VAL A 707 -17.63 6.99 -29.27
N LEU A 708 -17.72 5.77 -29.82
CA LEU A 708 -18.17 4.59 -29.08
C LEU A 708 -17.30 4.35 -27.84
N ARG A 709 -15.97 4.37 -28.03
CA ARG A 709 -15.00 4.14 -26.96
C ARG A 709 -15.14 5.16 -25.84
N PHE A 710 -15.28 6.44 -26.18
CA PHE A 710 -15.46 7.51 -25.22
C PHE A 710 -16.69 7.28 -24.34
N PHE A 711 -17.88 7.08 -24.94
CA PHE A 711 -19.11 6.90 -24.18
C PHE A 711 -19.15 5.59 -23.38
N MET A 712 -18.54 4.52 -23.89
CA MET A 712 -18.42 3.25 -23.16
C MET A 712 -17.49 3.39 -21.95
N LEU A 713 -16.30 3.96 -22.12
CA LEU A 713 -15.34 4.17 -21.02
C LEU A 713 -15.88 5.14 -19.97
N GLU A 714 -16.51 6.24 -20.38
CA GLU A 714 -17.10 7.22 -19.46
C GLU A 714 -18.25 6.62 -18.65
N ALA A 715 -19.14 5.86 -19.29
CA ALA A 715 -20.21 5.15 -18.60
C ALA A 715 -19.68 4.09 -17.64
N LEU A 716 -18.67 3.31 -18.05
CA LEU A 716 -18.00 2.32 -17.21
C LEU A 716 -17.36 2.99 -15.98
N ASP A 717 -16.55 4.03 -16.19
CA ASP A 717 -15.82 4.71 -15.11
C ASP A 717 -16.75 5.37 -14.10
N ARG A 718 -17.78 6.06 -14.59
CA ARG A 718 -18.73 6.74 -13.71
C ARG A 718 -19.49 5.75 -12.83
N ASN A 719 -20.01 4.69 -13.43
CA ASN A 719 -20.74 3.64 -12.70
C ASN A 719 -19.81 2.85 -11.77
N TRP A 720 -18.58 2.57 -12.18
CA TRP A 720 -17.59 1.89 -11.34
C TRP A 720 -17.19 2.72 -10.11
N LYS A 721 -16.92 4.02 -10.28
CA LYS A 721 -16.64 4.93 -9.15
C LYS A 721 -17.81 4.94 -8.15
N ASP A 722 -19.03 5.04 -8.66
CA ASP A 722 -20.25 5.01 -7.84
C ASP A 722 -20.39 3.69 -7.08
N HIS A 723 -20.09 2.56 -7.73
CA HIS A 723 -20.06 1.25 -7.09
C HIS A 723 -18.97 1.15 -6.02
N LEU A 724 -17.76 1.65 -6.26
CA LEU A 724 -16.70 1.70 -5.23
C LEU A 724 -17.16 2.43 -3.97
N LEU A 725 -17.87 3.55 -4.12
CA LEU A 725 -18.45 4.28 -2.98
C LEU A 725 -19.52 3.46 -2.25
N GLN A 726 -20.42 2.81 -2.99
CA GLN A 726 -21.43 1.93 -2.39
C GLN A 726 -20.79 0.75 -1.65
N MET A 727 -19.71 0.18 -2.19
CA MET A 727 -18.96 -0.92 -1.57
C MET A 727 -18.21 -0.48 -0.31
N ASP A 728 -17.70 0.75 -0.27
CA ASP A 728 -17.13 1.34 0.95
C ASP A 728 -18.21 1.49 2.03
N HIS A 729 -19.38 2.05 1.69
CA HIS A 729 -20.52 2.16 2.62
C HIS A 729 -21.00 0.78 3.12
N LEU A 730 -21.10 -0.20 2.21
CA LEU A 730 -21.51 -1.56 2.55
C LEU A 730 -20.54 -2.19 3.55
N ARG A 731 -19.22 -2.05 3.33
CA ARG A 731 -18.19 -2.61 4.21
C ARG A 731 -18.31 -2.06 5.63
N GLU A 732 -18.64 -0.78 5.78
CA GLU A 732 -18.84 -0.15 7.09
C GLU A 732 -20.12 -0.62 7.78
N GLY A 733 -21.22 -0.74 7.03
CA GLY A 733 -22.53 -1.10 7.56
C GLY A 733 -22.71 -2.59 7.87
N ILE A 734 -21.94 -3.47 7.22
CA ILE A 734 -22.18 -4.93 7.27
C ILE A 734 -21.93 -5.54 8.65
N GLY A 735 -21.10 -4.91 9.50
CA GLY A 735 -20.83 -5.38 10.86
C GLY A 735 -22.09 -5.52 11.71
N LEU A 736 -23.13 -4.72 11.43
CA LEU A 736 -24.42 -4.76 12.12
C LEU A 736 -25.25 -6.01 11.78
N ARG A 737 -24.97 -6.69 10.66
CA ARG A 737 -25.64 -7.96 10.30
C ARG A 737 -25.20 -9.13 11.20
N GLY A 738 -24.04 -9.00 11.85
CA GLY A 738 -23.52 -10.01 12.79
C GLY A 738 -24.43 -10.23 14.02
N TYR A 739 -25.28 -9.26 14.36
CA TYR A 739 -26.27 -9.40 15.44
C TYR A 739 -27.37 -10.43 15.11
N GLY A 740 -27.62 -10.69 13.82
CA GLY A 740 -28.59 -11.68 13.34
C GLY A 740 -28.05 -13.11 13.19
N GLN A 741 -26.90 -13.44 13.79
CA GLN A 741 -26.20 -14.73 13.66
C GLN A 741 -25.78 -15.12 12.22
N LYS A 742 -25.82 -14.18 11.27
CA LYS A 742 -25.29 -14.37 9.91
C LYS A 742 -23.82 -13.96 9.86
N ASP A 743 -23.04 -14.65 9.04
CA ASP A 743 -21.64 -14.30 8.79
C ASP A 743 -21.57 -13.01 7.95
N PRO A 744 -21.08 -11.87 8.49
CA PRO A 744 -21.02 -10.59 7.77
C PRO A 744 -20.27 -10.69 6.45
N LYS A 745 -19.28 -11.59 6.34
CA LYS A 745 -18.50 -11.77 5.11
C LYS A 745 -19.33 -12.37 3.99
N GLN A 746 -20.18 -13.35 4.30
CA GLN A 746 -21.04 -13.97 3.28
C GLN A 746 -22.11 -12.99 2.80
N GLU A 747 -22.66 -12.19 3.72
CA GLU A 747 -23.61 -11.13 3.37
C GLU A 747 -22.93 -10.04 2.53
N TYR A 748 -21.72 -9.59 2.88
CA TYR A 748 -20.93 -8.64 2.05
C TYR A 748 -20.71 -9.17 0.63
N LYS A 749 -20.37 -10.46 0.50
CA LYS A 749 -20.17 -11.08 -0.81
C LYS A 749 -21.45 -11.15 -1.62
N ARG A 750 -22.58 -11.49 -0.99
CA ARG A 750 -23.89 -11.58 -1.67
C ARG A 750 -24.38 -10.20 -2.11
N GLU A 751 -24.50 -9.27 -1.17
CA GLU A 751 -24.99 -7.91 -1.43
C GLU A 751 -24.04 -7.17 -2.39
N GLY A 752 -22.73 -7.34 -2.22
CA GLY A 752 -21.72 -6.76 -3.13
C GLY A 752 -21.79 -7.33 -4.55
N PHE A 753 -22.19 -8.59 -4.73
CA PHE A 753 -22.41 -9.18 -6.06
C PHE A 753 -23.68 -8.66 -6.70
N GLU A 754 -24.77 -8.50 -5.95
CA GLU A 754 -26.03 -7.89 -6.43
C GLU A 754 -25.78 -6.45 -6.91
N LEU A 755 -25.11 -5.62 -6.10
CA LEU A 755 -24.69 -4.27 -6.50
C LEU A 755 -23.84 -4.26 -7.77
N PHE A 756 -22.95 -5.23 -7.91
CA PHE A 756 -22.09 -5.35 -9.08
C PHE A 756 -22.87 -5.71 -10.35
N GLN A 757 -23.83 -6.62 -10.27
CA GLN A 757 -24.70 -6.96 -11.40
C GLN A 757 -25.56 -5.75 -11.82
N ASP A 758 -26.14 -5.05 -10.85
CA ASP A 758 -26.89 -3.81 -11.08
C ASP A 758 -26.01 -2.74 -11.75
N MET A 759 -24.76 -2.60 -11.30
CA MET A 759 -23.81 -1.67 -11.89
C MET A 759 -23.49 -2.04 -13.35
N LEU A 760 -23.21 -3.31 -13.65
CA LEU A 760 -22.97 -3.76 -15.02
C LEU A 760 -24.17 -3.48 -15.92
N PHE A 761 -25.39 -3.67 -15.42
CA PHE A 761 -26.60 -3.33 -16.15
C PHE A 761 -26.69 -1.82 -16.44
N ARG A 762 -26.45 -0.97 -15.42
CA ARG A 762 -26.45 0.49 -15.57
C ARG A 762 -25.37 1.00 -16.51
N VAL A 763 -24.23 0.31 -16.63
CA VAL A 763 -23.22 0.63 -17.64
C VAL A 763 -23.82 0.49 -19.03
N LYS A 764 -24.44 -0.65 -19.34
CA LYS A 764 -25.09 -0.88 -20.65
C LYS A 764 -26.15 0.17 -20.93
N GLU A 765 -27.03 0.43 -19.95
CA GLU A 765 -28.11 1.41 -20.08
C GLU A 765 -27.57 2.82 -20.34
N ASN A 766 -26.62 3.29 -19.53
CA ASN A 766 -26.06 4.63 -19.66
C ASN A 766 -25.29 4.81 -20.97
N THR A 767 -24.56 3.78 -21.41
CA THR A 767 -23.90 3.78 -22.73
C THR A 767 -24.93 3.93 -23.85
N MET A 768 -25.95 3.07 -23.88
CA MET A 768 -26.95 3.10 -24.96
C MET A 768 -27.80 4.36 -24.93
N ARG A 769 -28.14 4.87 -23.75
CA ARG A 769 -28.79 6.17 -23.59
C ARG A 769 -27.96 7.29 -24.18
N ALA A 770 -26.67 7.35 -23.85
CA ALA A 770 -25.78 8.37 -24.38
C ALA A 770 -25.64 8.28 -25.92
N LEU A 771 -25.42 7.07 -26.45
CA LEU A 771 -25.21 6.85 -27.89
C LEU A 771 -26.47 7.13 -28.72
N THR A 772 -27.63 6.66 -28.27
CA THR A 772 -28.87 6.83 -29.03
C THR A 772 -29.37 8.27 -29.01
N HIS A 773 -29.20 8.99 -27.91
CA HIS A 773 -29.64 10.38 -27.77
C HIS A 773 -28.65 11.41 -28.35
N LEU A 774 -27.45 10.98 -28.74
CA LEU A 774 -26.43 11.84 -29.30
C LEU A 774 -26.91 12.49 -30.61
N ARG A 775 -26.71 13.81 -30.72
CA ARG A 775 -26.97 14.56 -31.96
C ARG A 775 -25.72 15.34 -32.33
N ILE A 776 -25.01 14.89 -33.36
CA ILE A 776 -23.79 15.57 -33.84
C ILE A 776 -24.22 16.84 -34.58
N LYS A 777 -23.84 18.00 -34.04
CA LYS A 777 -24.06 19.31 -34.67
C LYS A 777 -22.74 19.78 -35.30
N GLN A 778 -22.53 19.44 -36.58
CA GLN A 778 -21.40 19.86 -37.43
C GLN A 778 -20.04 19.21 -37.13
N GLU A 779 -19.14 19.21 -38.14
CA GLU A 779 -17.85 18.47 -38.19
C GLU A 779 -17.11 18.44 -36.85
N VAL A 780 -17.03 17.24 -36.29
CA VAL A 780 -16.25 16.92 -35.09
C VAL A 780 -14.81 17.38 -35.28
N ARG A 781 -14.31 18.23 -34.38
CA ARG A 781 -12.89 18.54 -34.28
C ARG A 781 -12.24 17.57 -33.30
N GLU A 782 -11.09 17.01 -33.64
CA GLU A 782 -10.32 16.09 -32.77
C GLU A 782 -10.13 16.64 -31.35
N GLU A 783 -10.01 17.97 -31.20
CA GLU A 783 -9.86 18.66 -29.92
C GLU A 783 -11.08 18.53 -28.97
N GLU A 784 -12.29 18.24 -29.47
CA GLU A 784 -13.49 18.08 -28.63
C GLU A 784 -13.55 16.72 -27.91
N PHE A 785 -12.77 15.74 -28.39
CA PHE A 785 -12.61 14.42 -27.78
C PHE A 785 -11.29 14.28 -27.01
N GLN A 786 -10.45 15.31 -27.00
CA GLN A 786 -9.27 15.39 -26.14
C GLN A 786 -9.70 15.72 -24.71
N HIS A 787 -9.57 14.75 -23.80
CA HIS A 787 -9.74 14.99 -22.37
C HIS A 787 -8.81 16.13 -21.91
N LYS A 788 -9.35 17.09 -21.15
CA LYS A 788 -8.49 17.98 -20.34
C LYS A 788 -7.80 17.11 -19.30
N GLU A 789 -6.53 16.83 -19.56
CA GLU A 789 -5.69 15.99 -18.74
C GLU A 789 -5.48 16.61 -17.35
N GLU A 790 -5.46 15.73 -16.35
CA GLU A 790 -5.46 15.97 -14.90
C GLU A 790 -6.84 16.20 -14.25
N PRO A 791 -7.32 15.26 -13.43
CA PRO A 791 -8.33 15.59 -12.44
C PRO A 791 -7.70 16.61 -11.49
N LYS A 792 -8.15 17.87 -11.57
CA LYS A 792 -7.76 18.88 -10.59
C LYS A 792 -8.21 18.38 -9.22
N ASN A 793 -7.27 18.16 -8.29
CA ASN A 793 -7.47 17.72 -6.90
C ASN A 793 -7.58 16.20 -6.62
N VAL A 794 -6.73 15.35 -7.22
CA VAL A 794 -6.55 13.96 -6.76
C VAL A 794 -5.74 13.90 -5.45
N GLN A 795 -6.18 13.10 -4.50
CA GLN A 795 -5.46 12.82 -3.25
C GLN A 795 -5.06 11.34 -3.19
N TYR A 796 -3.84 11.08 -2.72
CA TYR A 796 -3.31 9.74 -2.53
C TYR A 796 -3.25 9.43 -1.03
N SER A 797 -3.80 8.29 -0.61
CA SER A 797 -3.65 7.78 0.75
C SER A 797 -2.99 6.39 0.74
N GLY A 798 -2.16 6.13 1.75
CA GLY A 798 -1.27 4.95 1.81
C GLY A 798 0.23 5.26 1.59
N ALA A 799 0.58 6.44 1.08
CA ALA A 799 1.97 6.89 0.97
C ALA A 799 2.42 7.71 2.20
N GLU A 800 3.66 7.49 2.69
CA GLU A 800 4.31 8.45 3.60
C GLU A 800 4.46 9.81 2.89
N LYS A 801 3.84 10.86 3.44
CA LYS A 801 3.97 12.23 2.90
C LYS A 801 5.40 12.76 3.10
N THR A 802 6.35 12.36 2.27
CA THR A 802 7.63 13.07 2.13
C THR A 802 7.42 14.33 1.29
N THR A 803 6.75 15.33 1.86
CA THR A 803 6.73 16.68 1.26
C THR A 803 8.09 17.35 1.49
N ALA A 804 9.10 16.88 0.78
CA ALA A 804 10.35 17.60 0.63
C ALA A 804 10.09 18.78 -0.32
N LYS A 805 9.90 19.98 0.23
CA LYS A 805 10.06 21.20 -0.58
C LYS A 805 11.49 21.19 -1.11
N GLN A 806 11.68 20.94 -2.41
CA GLN A 806 12.99 21.11 -3.04
C GLN A 806 13.47 22.53 -2.75
N PRO A 807 14.73 22.73 -2.32
CA PRO A 807 15.29 24.06 -2.23
C PRO A 807 15.32 24.65 -3.65
N VAL A 808 14.60 25.75 -3.85
CA VAL A 808 14.62 26.52 -5.11
C VAL A 808 16.08 26.80 -5.47
N LYS A 809 16.59 26.13 -6.51
CA LYS A 809 17.90 26.40 -7.09
C LYS A 809 17.83 27.81 -7.68
N ARG A 810 18.37 28.79 -6.96
CA ARG A 810 18.45 30.17 -7.46
C ARG A 810 19.50 30.22 -8.55
N GLU A 811 19.13 30.68 -9.74
CA GLU A 811 20.05 30.89 -10.87
C GLU A 811 21.11 31.98 -10.59
N ALA A 812 20.92 32.80 -9.54
CA ALA A 812 21.84 33.85 -9.14
C ALA A 812 22.19 33.79 -7.64
N PRO A 813 23.45 34.14 -7.27
CA PRO A 813 23.86 34.22 -5.87
C PRO A 813 23.00 35.23 -5.08
N LYS A 814 22.65 34.86 -3.85
CA LYS A 814 21.84 35.70 -2.95
C LYS A 814 22.60 37.00 -2.66
N VAL A 815 22.12 38.12 -3.22
CA VAL A 815 22.66 39.46 -2.95
C VAL A 815 22.62 39.74 -1.45
N GLY A 816 23.79 39.90 -0.84
CA GLY A 816 23.94 40.21 0.57
C GLY A 816 23.43 41.61 0.88
N ARG A 817 22.93 41.83 2.09
CA ARG A 817 22.38 43.13 2.52
C ARG A 817 23.33 44.33 2.30
N ASN A 818 24.64 44.10 2.30
CA ASN A 818 25.66 45.13 2.12
C ASN A 818 26.23 45.21 0.70
N ASP A 819 25.82 44.32 -0.21
CA ASP A 819 26.32 44.26 -1.58
C ASP A 819 25.68 45.36 -2.45
N PRO A 820 26.32 45.74 -3.57
CA PRO A 820 25.73 46.66 -4.54
C PRO A 820 24.36 46.17 -5.01
N CYS A 821 23.38 47.07 -5.07
CA CYS A 821 22.03 46.71 -5.46
C CYS A 821 21.96 46.36 -6.96
N PRO A 822 21.38 45.21 -7.35
CA PRO A 822 21.37 44.73 -8.73
C PRO A 822 20.56 45.60 -9.70
N CYS A 823 19.78 46.57 -9.22
CA CYS A 823 19.10 47.55 -10.07
C CYS A 823 20.02 48.63 -10.66
N GLY A 824 21.34 48.56 -10.41
CA GLY A 824 22.32 49.52 -10.95
C GLY A 824 22.35 50.88 -10.25
N SER A 825 21.66 51.04 -9.12
CA SER A 825 21.53 52.33 -8.41
C SER A 825 22.79 52.82 -7.69
N GLY A 826 23.86 52.00 -7.65
CA GLY A 826 25.10 52.29 -6.91
C GLY A 826 24.97 52.24 -5.38
N LYS A 827 23.77 52.01 -4.83
CA LYS A 827 23.51 51.93 -3.39
C LYS A 827 23.62 50.48 -2.90
N LYS A 828 23.90 50.28 -1.59
CA LYS A 828 23.84 48.94 -0.95
C LYS A 828 22.41 48.40 -0.99
N PHE A 829 22.22 47.09 -1.20
CA PHE A 829 20.91 46.44 -1.35
C PHE A 829 19.92 46.83 -0.24
N LYS A 830 20.35 46.83 1.03
CA LYS A 830 19.52 47.24 2.19
C LYS A 830 19.04 48.69 2.18
N LYS A 831 19.62 49.55 1.35
CA LYS A 831 19.26 50.98 1.19
C LYS A 831 18.60 51.26 -0.17
N CYS A 832 18.19 50.22 -0.89
CA CYS A 832 17.54 50.31 -2.19
C CYS A 832 16.45 49.23 -2.32
N CYS A 833 16.57 48.25 -3.23
CA CYS A 833 15.53 47.23 -3.44
C CYS A 833 15.26 46.35 -2.21
N GLY A 834 16.18 46.28 -1.24
CA GLY A 834 15.99 45.62 0.05
C GLY A 834 15.59 46.54 1.20
N ALA A 835 15.12 47.76 0.91
CA ALA A 835 14.67 48.74 1.90
C ALA A 835 13.16 48.63 2.23
N ALA A 836 12.37 47.94 1.41
CA ALA A 836 11.02 47.54 1.76
C ALA A 836 11.08 46.23 2.56
N GLY A 837 10.50 46.25 3.76
CA GLY A 837 10.53 45.16 4.74
C GLY A 837 9.99 43.85 4.22
#